data_AF-A0A9E0UXC3-F1
#
_entry.id   AF-A0A9E0UXC3-F1
#
_cell.length_a   1.000
_cell.length_b   1.000
_cell.length_c   1.000
_cell.angle_alpha   90.00
_cell.angle_beta   90.00
_cell.angle_gamma   90.00
#
_symmetry.space_group_name_H-M   'P 1'
#
loop_
_entity.id
_entity.type
_entity.pdbx_description
1 polymer ?
#
loop_
_entity_poly.entity_id
_entity_poly.type
_entity_poly.pdbx_seq_one_letter_code
_entity_poly.pdbx_strand_id
1 'polypeptide(L)'
;MKKILVLLALVLFMTTNGYSQYLTQDFEGAWSGSPEAPSGWTQSRQVLIGNGIPDGIGTTSGDKDWQKNTNTGTATWSLTPGTPGTMPNSAISGTGVAWLQTRDFGGSGQNWGSRRLESPSINLSSSTSPYLRFWMFNSDGSTSLHIRVVGSSDGGTTWLNIQQITPNFTATTVTSATPWSRITVAIPAAFRTANMKIGIEVGSPWGTNNMFVDDVSVEEYTPTTITSTGAGGLWGDVATWVGGVVPSSDNNVVIASGATVNLNVNIARCQNLQVDGILQYNSTTTTILLQTFGDFTVSATGTYNSFSGATGKRTYIGGNINNAGTINFGISATSTSEAAMIWLGYGPYTFTNTGTISFSKINTIWCAVTQGVTFNSPVVNTFRFVLALGTVNPNGNLTLGSSASNTTMTIERLKGSFTSAPTFGAGVTRSVSYLDGTGVTSTLAVQPYTPSKETISPGEEVELITGVRTVAGTMIVATHGRLQLAYPLTVGTATTGALTLTRGIIMTDAVNILRTSAFFAPGAGTAPSTATPSVTHGCYVSGPMRVDFPTTTASRNFALGSGTSYNDSIPTSNVLKTVVMATTTAWSASTSITGSIEAKPTGSVVGPLQGLMGTRSYRMNLNGGSDIPTNSTIALIGNNYNYGTGAGSDSLLGNLQNLFVAQSTTGTGSWTVRSITSGTGSFTANTNYTRTTATGAPGPISPLATNGEYFCFATDASSAPNVGPQSISPSGSSFYPNGTTNIPMTGVIINSGLSATTNPVTVVRQIIGTAYISTTTVPAGLGVSATANTTFADFTGFTTGVTYQIKDSVYMVGDGSPSNDTLSAFFTPNIAKKMLIIWNDQPSRDSLIIHLNNSVYASQYDVAPTSGALPNAALSNWKTIFALYASAANISAITNSRDSLKVWLDGSTGPSDKRSLLIFGNDLGYQLDPRRNTSATAADTIFYRQYMHAQYWADDWIDAFTAADSTVKGTASPFLSITGQRINDPYPDCVAPATWNNGTGTTTGILIPTTESGDGDSCAAVSYVGPTYNMFYGTNVYKSYVPTVTGLASPQGAMINQIIQFVQQNEGVAPVELASFTSSIDKRNVTLRWSTNNEENNSGFNIERRIAGTNEWTKVGNVTGAGNSNTIKNYSFEERNLATARYNYRLKQMDFNGNFKYYDLANEVIIGVPSKFDISQNYPNPFNPSTKINFDLPFDSKVQIKVFDMTGREMYQIVNETRTAGYYTVQFNASALASGIYFYQINAAGGNQSFVKTMKMVLVK
;
A
#
# COMPACT_ATOMS: atom_id res chain seq x y z
N MET A 1 -50.88 -52.96 -36.35
CA MET A 1 -49.42 -52.97 -36.12
C MET A 1 -48.64 -52.17 -37.17
N LYS A 2 -48.56 -52.53 -38.47
CA LYS A 2 -47.73 -51.79 -39.46
C LYS A 2 -47.94 -50.26 -39.50
N LYS A 3 -49.18 -49.75 -39.40
CA LYS A 3 -49.45 -48.29 -39.33
C LYS A 3 -48.95 -47.62 -38.03
N ILE A 4 -48.88 -48.34 -36.91
CA ILE A 4 -48.34 -47.83 -35.64
C ILE A 4 -46.82 -47.80 -35.68
N LEU A 5 -46.17 -48.79 -36.32
CA LEU A 5 -44.72 -48.76 -36.52
C LEU A 5 -44.29 -47.61 -37.44
N VAL A 6 -45.05 -47.31 -38.50
CA VAL A 6 -44.78 -46.15 -39.37
C VAL A 6 -45.02 -44.83 -38.64
N LEU A 7 -46.03 -44.74 -37.76
CA LEU A 7 -46.25 -43.51 -36.97
C LEU A 7 -45.19 -43.33 -35.87
N LEU A 8 -44.76 -44.40 -35.19
CA LEU A 8 -43.61 -44.34 -34.28
C LEU A 8 -42.32 -43.99 -35.02
N ALA A 9 -42.09 -44.57 -36.20
CA ALA A 9 -40.94 -44.19 -37.03
C ALA A 9 -41.01 -42.72 -37.46
N LEU A 10 -42.19 -42.20 -37.82
CA LEU A 10 -42.34 -40.78 -38.16
C LEU A 10 -42.08 -39.86 -36.95
N VAL A 11 -42.57 -40.22 -35.76
CA VAL A 11 -42.33 -39.46 -34.52
C VAL A 11 -40.85 -39.54 -34.09
N LEU A 12 -40.21 -40.70 -34.25
CA LEU A 12 -38.79 -40.89 -33.95
C LEU A 12 -37.86 -40.24 -35.01
N PHE A 13 -38.35 -39.98 -36.23
CA PHE A 13 -37.65 -39.16 -37.23
C PHE A 13 -37.97 -37.66 -37.14
N MET A 14 -39.06 -37.27 -36.45
CA MET A 14 -39.41 -35.87 -36.20
C MET A 14 -38.90 -35.33 -34.85
N THR A 15 -38.41 -36.21 -33.98
CA THR A 15 -37.66 -35.83 -32.77
C THR A 15 -36.17 -36.08 -33.01
N THR A 16 -35.34 -35.07 -32.76
CA THR A 16 -33.88 -35.04 -33.01
C THR A 16 -33.47 -35.01 -34.49
N ASN A 17 -33.37 -33.79 -35.05
CA ASN A 17 -32.19 -33.48 -35.86
C ASN A 17 -30.99 -33.70 -34.93
N GLY A 18 -30.11 -34.66 -35.28
CA GLY A 18 -29.17 -35.31 -34.35
C GLY A 18 -28.03 -34.44 -33.82
N TYR A 19 -28.37 -33.44 -33.00
CA TYR A 19 -27.46 -32.51 -32.36
C TYR A 19 -27.55 -32.67 -30.84
N SER A 20 -26.40 -32.75 -30.17
CA SER A 20 -26.36 -32.81 -28.70
C SER A 20 -26.75 -31.44 -28.13
N GLN A 21 -27.82 -31.39 -27.35
CA GLN A 21 -28.23 -30.19 -26.61
C GLN A 21 -27.67 -30.26 -25.18
N TYR A 22 -26.95 -29.22 -24.80
CA TYR A 22 -26.22 -29.11 -23.52
C TYR A 22 -26.92 -28.19 -22.50
N LEU A 23 -27.74 -27.25 -23.00
CA LEU A 23 -28.59 -26.36 -22.20
C LEU A 23 -29.84 -26.02 -22.99
N THR A 24 -30.98 -25.93 -22.31
CA THR A 24 -32.20 -25.28 -22.84
C THR A 24 -32.92 -24.53 -21.72
N GLN A 25 -33.53 -23.40 -22.05
CA GLN A 25 -34.24 -22.52 -21.13
C GLN A 25 -35.29 -21.71 -21.91
N ASP A 26 -36.56 -22.10 -21.75
CA ASP A 26 -37.75 -21.47 -22.37
C ASP A 26 -38.35 -20.33 -21.54
N PHE A 27 -37.99 -20.24 -20.25
CA PHE A 27 -38.58 -19.30 -19.27
C PHE A 27 -40.05 -19.54 -18.91
N GLU A 28 -40.64 -20.66 -19.32
CA GLU A 28 -41.99 -21.08 -18.87
C GLU A 28 -41.98 -21.54 -17.40
N GLY A 29 -40.86 -22.10 -16.93
CA GLY A 29 -40.68 -22.51 -15.53
C GLY A 29 -40.76 -21.36 -14.51
N ALA A 30 -40.95 -21.70 -13.23
CA ALA A 30 -40.91 -20.72 -12.14
C ALA A 30 -39.48 -20.18 -11.95
N TRP A 31 -39.37 -18.89 -11.64
CA TRP A 31 -38.11 -18.29 -11.18
C TRP A 31 -38.08 -18.34 -9.65
N SER A 32 -36.89 -18.51 -9.06
CA SER A 32 -36.71 -18.66 -7.62
C SER A 32 -35.34 -18.14 -7.17
N GLY A 33 -35.18 -17.84 -5.89
CA GLY A 33 -33.96 -17.28 -5.31
C GLY A 33 -34.10 -15.80 -4.93
N SER A 34 -33.01 -15.20 -4.47
CA SER A 34 -32.92 -13.76 -4.19
C SER A 34 -31.54 -13.25 -4.63
N PRO A 35 -31.41 -12.55 -5.77
CA PRO A 35 -32.49 -12.24 -6.73
C PRO A 35 -33.07 -13.50 -7.42
N GLU A 36 -34.31 -13.40 -7.88
CA GLU A 36 -35.01 -14.49 -8.57
C GLU A 36 -34.35 -14.82 -9.92
N ALA A 37 -34.13 -16.10 -10.23
CA ALA A 37 -33.61 -16.56 -11.51
C ALA A 37 -34.30 -17.88 -11.93
N PRO A 38 -34.22 -18.31 -13.20
CA PRO A 38 -34.57 -19.68 -13.56
C PRO A 38 -33.75 -20.70 -12.75
N SER A 39 -34.29 -21.90 -12.52
CA SER A 39 -33.62 -22.93 -11.71
C SER A 39 -32.20 -23.22 -12.20
N GLY A 40 -31.21 -23.03 -11.32
CA GLY A 40 -29.78 -23.27 -11.60
C GLY A 40 -29.05 -22.13 -12.34
N TRP A 41 -29.77 -21.12 -12.83
CA TRP A 41 -29.17 -19.91 -13.38
C TRP A 41 -28.82 -18.93 -12.25
N THR A 42 -27.83 -18.07 -12.49
CA THR A 42 -27.44 -17.00 -11.56
C THR A 42 -27.61 -15.63 -12.20
N GLN A 43 -27.78 -14.61 -11.36
CA GLN A 43 -27.75 -13.22 -11.78
C GLN A 43 -26.62 -12.50 -11.05
N SER A 44 -25.76 -11.83 -11.80
CA SER A 44 -24.73 -10.99 -11.21
C SER A 44 -25.13 -9.52 -11.26
N ARG A 45 -25.19 -8.91 -10.07
CA ARG A 45 -25.30 -7.45 -9.87
C ARG A 45 -23.94 -6.75 -9.92
N GLN A 46 -22.83 -7.48 -10.06
CA GLN A 46 -21.50 -6.86 -10.06
C GLN A 46 -21.40 -5.79 -11.14
N VAL A 47 -21.14 -4.55 -10.70
CA VAL A 47 -20.31 -3.66 -11.50
C VAL A 47 -18.99 -4.40 -11.66
N LEU A 48 -18.66 -4.84 -12.88
CA LEU A 48 -17.42 -5.55 -13.18
C LEU A 48 -16.24 -4.56 -13.18
N ILE A 49 -15.96 -3.99 -12.01
CA ILE A 49 -14.69 -3.34 -11.70
C ILE A 49 -13.64 -4.45 -11.63
N GLY A 50 -12.48 -4.25 -12.28
CA GLY A 50 -11.45 -5.28 -12.51
C GLY A 50 -10.70 -5.79 -11.28
N ASN A 51 -11.29 -5.72 -10.08
CA ASN A 51 -10.75 -6.17 -8.80
C ASN A 51 -11.77 -6.97 -7.95
N GLY A 52 -12.97 -7.27 -8.48
CA GLY A 52 -13.89 -8.26 -7.89
C GLY A 52 -14.61 -7.86 -6.60
N ILE A 53 -14.49 -6.61 -6.14
CA ILE A 53 -15.16 -6.12 -4.92
C ILE A 53 -16.63 -5.75 -5.24
N PRO A 54 -17.63 -6.27 -4.50
CA PRO A 54 -19.03 -5.84 -4.64
C PRO A 54 -19.23 -4.37 -4.25
N ASP A 55 -20.12 -3.67 -4.95
CA ASP A 55 -20.44 -2.27 -4.65
C ASP A 55 -21.17 -2.10 -3.30
N GLY A 56 -20.79 -1.06 -2.55
CA GLY A 56 -21.23 -0.78 -1.19
C GLY A 56 -22.36 0.25 -1.09
N ILE A 57 -23.18 0.41 -2.13
CA ILE A 57 -24.30 1.36 -2.12
C ILE A 57 -25.47 0.83 -1.27
N GLY A 58 -25.88 1.62 -0.28
CA GLY A 58 -26.97 1.29 0.63
C GLY A 58 -28.35 1.19 -0.04
N THR A 59 -28.88 -0.04 -0.11
CA THR A 59 -30.24 -0.45 0.30
C THR A 59 -31.50 0.39 -0.07
N THR A 60 -31.49 1.32 -1.03
CA THR A 60 -32.72 2.07 -1.41
C THR A 60 -33.00 2.23 -2.92
N SER A 61 -32.37 1.44 -3.80
CA SER A 61 -32.88 1.25 -5.18
C SER A 61 -33.53 -0.12 -5.30
N GLY A 62 -34.86 -0.15 -5.30
CA GLY A 62 -35.63 -1.38 -5.46
C GLY A 62 -35.63 -1.90 -6.89
N ASP A 63 -35.39 -3.20 -7.02
CA ASP A 63 -35.78 -4.11 -8.11
C ASP A 63 -35.64 -3.65 -9.56
N LYS A 64 -34.48 -3.89 -10.22
CA LYS A 64 -34.32 -4.20 -11.68
C LYS A 64 -33.11 -5.10 -11.96
N ASP A 65 -33.22 -6.37 -11.59
CA ASP A 65 -32.45 -7.45 -12.21
C ASP A 65 -33.23 -7.97 -13.44
N TRP A 66 -32.76 -9.04 -14.10
CA TRP A 66 -33.63 -9.75 -15.04
C TRP A 66 -34.82 -10.34 -14.27
N GLN A 67 -35.99 -10.35 -14.89
CA GLN A 67 -37.24 -10.83 -14.28
C GLN A 67 -38.02 -11.69 -15.26
N LYS A 68 -38.77 -12.66 -14.74
CA LYS A 68 -39.77 -13.35 -15.56
C LYS A 68 -40.89 -12.38 -15.91
N ASN A 69 -41.14 -12.17 -17.19
CA ASN A 69 -42.38 -11.55 -17.65
C ASN A 69 -43.25 -12.63 -18.34
N THR A 70 -44.56 -12.60 -18.11
CA THR A 70 -45.49 -13.62 -18.64
C THR A 70 -46.56 -12.92 -19.46
N ASN A 71 -46.75 -13.36 -20.70
CA ASN A 71 -47.81 -12.90 -21.58
C ASN A 71 -49.14 -13.54 -21.16
N THR A 72 -50.12 -12.71 -20.78
CA THR A 72 -51.42 -13.15 -20.27
C THR A 72 -52.55 -12.98 -21.28
N GLY A 73 -52.25 -12.64 -22.54
CA GLY A 73 -53.24 -12.32 -23.57
C GLY A 73 -52.73 -11.27 -24.55
N THR A 74 -53.58 -10.82 -25.48
CA THR A 74 -53.23 -9.88 -26.56
C THR A 74 -52.39 -8.68 -26.08
N ALA A 75 -51.08 -8.76 -26.27
CA ALA A 75 -50.05 -7.80 -25.81
C ALA A 75 -50.12 -7.41 -24.31
N THR A 76 -50.73 -8.22 -23.45
CA THR A 76 -50.85 -7.98 -22.01
C THR A 76 -49.78 -8.77 -21.26
N TRP A 77 -48.94 -8.10 -20.48
CA TRP A 77 -47.78 -8.69 -19.80
C TRP A 77 -47.88 -8.51 -18.29
N SER A 78 -47.58 -9.57 -17.53
CA SER A 78 -47.74 -9.63 -16.08
C SER A 78 -46.97 -8.54 -15.33
N LEU A 79 -45.81 -8.15 -15.86
CA LEU A 79 -45.09 -6.95 -15.47
C LEU A 79 -45.25 -5.91 -16.57
N THR A 80 -46.21 -4.99 -16.38
CA THR A 80 -46.42 -3.85 -17.29
C THR A 80 -45.43 -2.73 -16.95
N PRO A 81 -44.59 -2.26 -17.89
CA PRO A 81 -43.70 -1.13 -17.64
C PRO A 81 -44.50 0.14 -17.31
N GLY A 82 -44.24 0.76 -16.16
CA GLY A 82 -44.92 2.00 -15.75
C GLY A 82 -44.58 3.25 -16.57
N THR A 83 -43.99 3.12 -17.76
CA THR A 83 -43.53 4.21 -18.65
C THR A 83 -43.25 3.68 -20.07
N PRO A 84 -43.17 4.54 -21.11
CA PRO A 84 -43.31 4.11 -22.49
C PRO A 84 -42.12 3.27 -22.99
N GLY A 85 -42.45 2.07 -23.48
CA GLY A 85 -41.57 1.18 -24.22
C GLY A 85 -42.40 0.02 -24.79
N THR A 86 -42.20 -0.31 -26.06
CA THR A 86 -42.99 -1.31 -26.78
C THR A 86 -42.73 -2.73 -26.28
N MET A 87 -43.78 -3.55 -26.13
CA MET A 87 -43.66 -4.97 -25.76
C MET A 87 -43.99 -5.87 -26.97
N PRO A 88 -43.40 -7.08 -27.08
CA PRO A 88 -43.78 -8.01 -28.14
C PRO A 88 -45.23 -8.50 -27.99
N ASN A 89 -45.90 -8.82 -29.10
CA ASN A 89 -47.27 -9.34 -29.08
C ASN A 89 -47.39 -10.72 -28.40
N SER A 90 -46.35 -11.58 -28.53
CA SER A 90 -46.26 -12.92 -27.94
C SER A 90 -44.80 -13.24 -27.56
N ALA A 91 -44.60 -14.24 -26.70
CA ALA A 91 -43.34 -14.97 -26.64
C ALA A 91 -43.17 -15.88 -27.89
N ILE A 92 -42.02 -16.52 -28.02
CA ILE A 92 -41.69 -17.50 -29.06
C ILE A 92 -41.85 -18.94 -28.54
N SER A 93 -41.39 -19.23 -27.32
CA SER A 93 -41.50 -20.55 -26.68
C SER A 93 -42.91 -20.86 -26.18
N GLY A 94 -43.59 -19.87 -25.61
CA GLY A 94 -44.97 -20.00 -25.11
C GLY A 94 -45.56 -18.70 -24.58
N THR A 95 -45.43 -18.48 -23.27
CA THR A 95 -45.94 -17.32 -22.53
C THR A 95 -44.87 -16.59 -21.72
N GLY A 96 -43.82 -17.27 -21.27
CA GLY A 96 -42.74 -16.72 -20.44
C GLY A 96 -41.61 -16.13 -21.28
N VAL A 97 -40.96 -15.08 -20.75
CA VAL A 97 -39.73 -14.51 -21.30
C VAL A 97 -38.84 -14.00 -20.16
N ALA A 98 -37.52 -13.95 -20.38
CA ALA A 98 -36.61 -13.17 -19.56
C ALA A 98 -36.64 -11.70 -19.99
N TRP A 99 -37.06 -10.81 -19.09
CA TRP A 99 -37.17 -9.37 -19.34
C TRP A 99 -36.14 -8.59 -18.51
N LEU A 100 -35.59 -7.53 -19.09
CA LEU A 100 -34.78 -6.54 -18.40
C LEU A 100 -35.24 -5.13 -18.79
N GLN A 101 -35.57 -4.32 -17.79
CA GLN A 101 -35.84 -2.88 -17.95
C GLN A 101 -34.55 -2.08 -17.69
N THR A 102 -34.10 -1.28 -18.67
CA THR A 102 -32.80 -0.59 -18.60
C THR A 102 -32.89 0.86 -18.11
N ARG A 103 -33.97 1.22 -17.41
CA ARG A 103 -34.18 2.58 -16.89
C ARG A 103 -33.49 2.73 -15.52
N ASP A 104 -32.82 3.86 -15.33
CA ASP A 104 -32.22 4.30 -14.07
C ASP A 104 -31.07 3.40 -13.56
N PHE A 105 -30.08 3.11 -14.42
CA PHE A 105 -28.83 2.43 -14.01
C PHE A 105 -27.96 3.22 -13.01
N GLY A 106 -28.35 4.45 -12.69
CA GLY A 106 -27.84 5.26 -11.60
C GLY A 106 -28.73 6.48 -11.39
N GLY A 107 -28.64 7.10 -10.21
CA GLY A 107 -29.17 8.45 -10.01
C GLY A 107 -28.44 9.47 -10.89
N SER A 108 -28.84 10.74 -10.83
CA SER A 108 -28.31 11.84 -11.68
C SER A 108 -26.81 12.16 -11.54
N GLY A 109 -26.05 11.38 -10.78
CA GLY A 109 -24.59 11.44 -10.68
C GLY A 109 -23.93 10.09 -10.97
N GLN A 110 -23.23 10.02 -12.10
CA GLN A 110 -22.09 9.12 -12.41
C GLN A 110 -22.03 7.77 -11.69
N ASN A 111 -22.79 6.77 -12.15
CA ASN A 111 -22.36 5.37 -12.04
C ASN A 111 -22.82 4.58 -13.28
N TRP A 112 -21.90 3.84 -13.87
CA TRP A 112 -22.11 3.05 -15.07
C TRP A 112 -22.02 1.57 -14.72
N GLY A 113 -23.07 0.79 -15.03
CA GLY A 113 -23.14 -0.63 -14.69
C GLY A 113 -23.68 -1.51 -15.82
N SER A 114 -23.56 -2.82 -15.62
CA SER A 114 -24.18 -3.84 -16.46
C SER A 114 -24.93 -4.88 -15.61
N ARG A 115 -25.76 -5.69 -16.28
CA ARG A 115 -26.52 -6.79 -15.69
C ARG A 115 -26.36 -8.02 -16.57
N ARG A 116 -26.12 -9.17 -15.94
CA ARG A 116 -25.87 -10.44 -16.62
C ARG A 116 -26.74 -11.55 -16.06
N LEU A 117 -27.44 -12.23 -16.96
CA LEU A 117 -28.08 -13.52 -16.71
C LEU A 117 -27.08 -14.61 -17.08
N GLU A 118 -26.77 -15.52 -16.15
CA GLU A 118 -25.69 -16.49 -16.24
C GLU A 118 -26.21 -17.93 -16.18
N SER A 119 -25.71 -18.78 -17.07
CA SER A 119 -26.11 -20.18 -17.12
C SER A 119 -25.61 -20.99 -15.91
N PRO A 120 -26.23 -22.15 -15.63
CA PRO A 120 -25.58 -23.23 -14.92
C PRO A 120 -24.24 -23.61 -15.60
N SER A 121 -23.40 -24.37 -14.90
CA SER A 121 -22.21 -24.98 -15.53
C SER A 121 -22.61 -26.00 -16.59
N ILE A 122 -22.03 -25.86 -17.78
CA ILE A 122 -22.26 -26.67 -18.97
C ILE A 122 -20.97 -27.44 -19.27
N ASN A 123 -21.08 -28.76 -19.51
CA ASN A 123 -19.94 -29.55 -19.97
C ASN A 123 -19.89 -29.55 -21.50
N LEU A 124 -18.97 -28.78 -22.07
CA LEU A 124 -18.70 -28.71 -23.51
C LEU A 124 -17.38 -29.41 -23.91
N SER A 125 -16.77 -30.19 -23.02
CA SER A 125 -15.45 -30.80 -23.26
C SER A 125 -15.42 -31.82 -24.42
N SER A 126 -16.56 -32.42 -24.76
CA SER A 126 -16.73 -33.32 -25.91
C SER A 126 -17.29 -32.64 -27.16
N SER A 127 -17.49 -31.32 -27.13
CA SER A 127 -18.28 -30.60 -28.13
C SER A 127 -17.46 -30.15 -29.36
N THR A 128 -18.00 -30.39 -30.55
CA THR A 128 -17.32 -30.13 -31.83
C THR A 128 -17.70 -28.81 -32.48
N SER A 129 -18.97 -28.42 -32.39
CA SER A 129 -19.57 -27.23 -33.01
C SER A 129 -20.69 -26.66 -32.12
N PRO A 130 -20.40 -26.25 -30.87
CA PRO A 130 -21.39 -25.68 -29.97
C PRO A 130 -21.75 -24.25 -30.37
N TYR A 131 -23.06 -23.95 -30.33
CA TYR A 131 -23.61 -22.60 -30.51
C TYR A 131 -24.53 -22.26 -29.35
N LEU A 132 -24.49 -20.99 -28.90
CA LEU A 132 -25.58 -20.37 -28.17
C LEU A 132 -26.62 -19.89 -29.18
N ARG A 133 -27.89 -20.23 -28.97
CA ARG A 133 -29.01 -19.76 -29.79
C ARG A 133 -30.08 -19.17 -28.86
N PHE A 134 -30.67 -18.04 -29.23
CA PHE A 134 -31.79 -17.42 -28.50
C PHE A 134 -32.59 -16.48 -29.39
N TRP A 135 -33.83 -16.18 -28.99
CA TRP A 135 -34.61 -15.09 -29.57
C TRP A 135 -34.50 -13.83 -28.72
N MET A 136 -34.43 -12.67 -29.39
CA MET A 136 -34.32 -11.37 -28.76
C MET A 136 -35.33 -10.38 -29.36
N PHE A 137 -36.05 -9.67 -28.49
CA PHE A 137 -36.85 -8.50 -28.83
C PHE A 137 -36.34 -7.29 -28.04
N ASN A 138 -36.17 -6.15 -28.70
CA ASN A 138 -35.71 -4.90 -28.10
C ASN A 138 -36.71 -3.79 -28.46
N SER A 139 -37.18 -3.07 -27.44
CA SER A 139 -38.33 -2.16 -27.55
C SER A 139 -38.04 -0.77 -28.09
N ASP A 140 -36.77 -0.38 -28.23
CA ASP A 140 -36.40 1.00 -28.50
C ASP A 140 -35.26 1.16 -29.53
N GLY A 141 -35.29 2.30 -30.21
CA GLY A 141 -34.28 2.73 -31.17
C GLY A 141 -33.12 3.52 -30.57
N SER A 142 -33.01 3.66 -29.24
CA SER A 142 -31.89 4.35 -28.58
C SER A 142 -30.53 3.79 -29.01
N THR A 143 -29.64 4.73 -29.30
CA THR A 143 -28.26 4.57 -29.72
C THR A 143 -27.30 4.17 -28.59
N SER A 144 -27.83 3.69 -27.46
CA SER A 144 -27.09 3.55 -26.18
C SER A 144 -27.35 2.20 -25.46
N LEU A 145 -27.77 1.16 -26.18
CA LEU A 145 -27.88 -0.20 -25.66
C LEU A 145 -26.68 -1.06 -26.07
N HIS A 146 -25.98 -1.62 -25.11
CA HIS A 146 -24.86 -2.53 -25.34
C HIS A 146 -25.28 -3.93 -24.93
N ILE A 147 -25.33 -4.86 -25.88
CA ILE A 147 -25.74 -6.26 -25.67
C ILE A 147 -24.56 -7.17 -26.03
N ARG A 148 -24.17 -8.08 -25.14
CA ARG A 148 -23.06 -9.01 -25.39
C ARG A 148 -23.32 -10.40 -24.85
N VAL A 149 -22.79 -11.39 -25.56
CA VAL A 149 -22.62 -12.76 -25.09
C VAL A 149 -21.22 -12.87 -24.50
N VAL A 150 -21.13 -13.30 -23.26
CA VAL A 150 -19.87 -13.55 -22.54
C VAL A 150 -19.75 -15.01 -22.14
N GLY A 151 -18.53 -15.52 -22.11
CA GLY A 151 -18.22 -16.88 -21.70
C GLY A 151 -17.22 -16.92 -20.56
N SER A 152 -17.31 -17.97 -19.76
CA SER A 152 -16.34 -18.36 -18.74
C SER A 152 -15.96 -19.82 -18.96
N SER A 153 -14.65 -20.11 -18.95
CA SER A 153 -14.10 -21.47 -19.06
C SER A 153 -13.79 -22.10 -17.69
N ASP A 154 -13.93 -21.34 -16.61
CA ASP A 154 -13.44 -21.62 -15.25
C ASP A 154 -14.56 -21.57 -14.18
N GLY A 155 -15.78 -21.94 -14.54
CA GLY A 155 -16.92 -22.04 -13.61
C GLY A 155 -17.59 -20.71 -13.24
N GLY A 156 -17.19 -19.61 -13.87
CA GLY A 156 -17.71 -18.26 -13.65
C GLY A 156 -16.73 -17.30 -12.95
N THR A 157 -15.45 -17.67 -12.84
CA THR A 157 -14.43 -16.86 -12.16
C THR A 157 -13.92 -15.73 -13.05
N THR A 158 -13.58 -16.04 -14.31
CA THR A 158 -13.25 -15.06 -15.34
C THR A 158 -14.28 -15.08 -16.47
N TRP A 159 -14.57 -13.90 -17.04
CA TRP A 159 -15.58 -13.73 -18.08
C TRP A 159 -15.03 -12.88 -19.23
N LEU A 160 -15.14 -13.39 -20.45
CA LEU A 160 -14.60 -12.78 -21.66
C LEU A 160 -15.71 -12.59 -22.71
N ASN A 161 -15.57 -11.58 -23.58
CA ASN A 161 -16.55 -11.33 -24.65
C ASN A 161 -16.44 -12.42 -25.73
N ILE A 162 -17.51 -13.20 -25.92
CA ILE A 162 -17.63 -14.15 -27.03
C ILE A 162 -18.05 -13.39 -28.30
N GLN A 163 -19.15 -12.62 -28.20
CA GLN A 163 -19.71 -11.87 -29.31
C GLN A 163 -20.50 -10.65 -28.80
N GLN A 164 -20.46 -9.55 -29.55
CA GLN A 164 -21.32 -8.40 -29.30
C GLN A 164 -22.51 -8.39 -30.26
N ILE A 165 -23.71 -8.13 -29.75
CA ILE A 165 -24.95 -8.09 -30.51
C ILE A 165 -25.30 -6.63 -30.76
N THR A 166 -25.46 -6.25 -32.03
CA THR A 166 -25.86 -4.87 -32.34
C THR A 166 -27.37 -4.70 -32.15
N PRO A 167 -27.82 -3.63 -31.46
CA PRO A 167 -29.24 -3.34 -31.29
C PRO A 167 -29.89 -2.92 -32.62
N ASN A 168 -31.22 -3.00 -32.70
CA ASN A 168 -31.96 -2.53 -33.88
C ASN A 168 -31.97 -0.99 -33.90
N PHE A 169 -31.11 -0.40 -34.73
CA PHE A 169 -30.84 1.04 -34.72
C PHE A 169 -32.03 1.92 -35.13
N THR A 170 -32.40 2.86 -34.25
CA THR A 170 -33.27 4.01 -34.54
C THR A 170 -34.51 3.70 -35.37
N ALA A 171 -35.16 2.56 -35.10
CA ALA A 171 -36.57 2.40 -35.42
C ALA A 171 -37.36 3.32 -34.47
N THR A 172 -37.66 4.54 -34.93
CA THR A 172 -38.58 5.47 -34.26
C THR A 172 -40.00 4.91 -34.13
N THR A 173 -40.24 3.72 -34.67
CA THR A 173 -41.48 2.93 -34.64
C THR A 173 -41.19 1.44 -34.42
N VAL A 174 -40.48 1.06 -33.35
CA VAL A 174 -40.63 -0.31 -32.81
C VAL A 174 -42.08 -0.46 -32.35
N THR A 175 -42.84 -1.35 -32.98
CA THR A 175 -44.24 -1.64 -32.64
C THR A 175 -44.34 -3.06 -32.09
N SER A 176 -45.45 -3.42 -31.43
CA SER A 176 -45.58 -4.75 -30.82
C SER A 176 -45.61 -5.90 -31.84
N ALA A 177 -45.83 -5.55 -33.11
CA ALA A 177 -45.73 -6.43 -34.28
C ALA A 177 -44.31 -6.52 -34.88
N THR A 178 -43.29 -5.85 -34.30
CA THR A 178 -41.89 -6.01 -34.73
C THR A 178 -41.45 -7.47 -34.54
N PRO A 179 -40.87 -8.14 -35.56
CA PRO A 179 -40.43 -9.52 -35.41
C PRO A 179 -39.33 -9.70 -34.37
N TRP A 180 -39.40 -10.80 -33.63
CA TRP A 180 -38.28 -11.27 -32.82
C TRP A 180 -37.05 -11.54 -33.71
N SER A 181 -35.86 -11.26 -33.18
CA SER A 181 -34.59 -11.54 -33.87
C SER A 181 -33.96 -12.82 -33.32
N ARG A 182 -33.74 -13.83 -34.18
CA ARG A 182 -32.91 -14.99 -33.83
C ARG A 182 -31.45 -14.57 -33.76
N ILE A 183 -30.79 -14.91 -32.66
CA ILE A 183 -29.38 -14.67 -32.38
C ILE A 183 -28.69 -16.01 -32.17
N THR A 184 -27.70 -16.30 -33.00
CA THR A 184 -26.92 -17.55 -33.01
C THR A 184 -25.44 -17.19 -32.97
N VAL A 185 -24.72 -17.72 -32.00
CA VAL A 185 -23.34 -17.36 -31.67
C VAL A 185 -22.50 -18.62 -31.48
N ALA A 186 -21.48 -18.80 -32.32
CA ALA A 186 -20.54 -19.90 -32.19
C ALA A 186 -19.75 -19.78 -30.88
N ILE A 187 -19.60 -20.87 -30.13
CA ILE A 187 -18.80 -20.90 -28.90
C ILE A 187 -17.35 -21.29 -29.25
N PRO A 188 -16.36 -20.39 -29.05
CA PRO A 188 -14.96 -20.64 -29.41
C PRO A 188 -14.35 -21.80 -28.65
N ALA A 189 -13.37 -22.47 -29.24
CA ALA A 189 -12.69 -23.63 -28.66
C ALA A 189 -12.14 -23.37 -27.23
N ALA A 190 -11.68 -22.15 -26.94
CA ALA A 190 -11.17 -21.73 -25.63
C ALA A 190 -12.21 -21.84 -24.48
N PHE A 191 -13.50 -21.93 -24.78
CA PHE A 191 -14.58 -22.09 -23.80
C PHE A 191 -15.16 -23.50 -23.74
N ARG A 192 -14.64 -24.46 -24.53
CA ARG A 192 -15.17 -25.83 -24.59
C ARG A 192 -14.62 -26.70 -23.45
N THR A 193 -14.89 -26.27 -22.21
CA THR A 193 -14.42 -26.95 -20.99
C THR A 193 -15.55 -27.71 -20.30
N ALA A 194 -15.21 -28.52 -19.31
CA ALA A 194 -16.20 -29.27 -18.53
C ALA A 194 -17.05 -28.39 -17.58
N ASN A 195 -16.58 -27.18 -17.29
CA ASN A 195 -17.17 -26.24 -16.33
C ASN A 195 -17.53 -24.90 -16.99
N MET A 196 -17.88 -24.92 -18.27
CA MET A 196 -18.18 -23.71 -19.04
C MET A 196 -19.43 -23.01 -18.49
N LYS A 197 -19.44 -21.68 -18.48
CA LYS A 197 -20.67 -20.89 -18.31
C LYS A 197 -20.81 -19.87 -19.43
N ILE A 198 -22.06 -19.55 -19.77
CA ILE A 198 -22.39 -18.51 -20.72
C ILE A 198 -23.30 -17.47 -20.07
N GLY A 199 -23.19 -16.23 -20.53
CA GLY A 199 -24.00 -15.13 -20.00
C GLY A 199 -24.45 -14.18 -21.09
N ILE A 200 -25.70 -13.73 -20.96
CA ILE A 200 -26.25 -12.63 -21.76
C ILE A 200 -26.19 -11.39 -20.88
N GLU A 201 -25.39 -10.41 -21.30
CA GLU A 201 -25.10 -9.21 -20.53
C GLU A 201 -25.51 -7.95 -21.28
N VAL A 202 -26.13 -7.02 -20.55
CA VAL A 202 -26.54 -5.72 -21.06
C VAL A 202 -26.08 -4.58 -20.17
N GLY A 203 -25.68 -3.48 -20.80
CA GLY A 203 -25.45 -2.19 -20.15
C GLY A 203 -26.09 -1.05 -20.96
N SER A 204 -26.48 0.02 -20.27
CA SER A 204 -26.92 1.26 -20.90
C SER A 204 -26.58 2.46 -20.01
N PRO A 205 -26.02 3.56 -20.55
CA PRO A 205 -25.76 4.77 -19.78
C PRO A 205 -27.02 5.63 -19.59
N TRP A 206 -27.94 5.64 -20.56
CA TRP A 206 -29.19 6.43 -20.55
C TRP A 206 -30.24 5.77 -21.47
N GLY A 207 -31.44 5.48 -20.96
CA GLY A 207 -32.53 4.91 -21.77
C GLY A 207 -33.78 4.52 -20.97
N THR A 208 -34.89 4.29 -21.67
CA THR A 208 -36.18 3.83 -21.10
C THR A 208 -36.57 2.47 -21.67
N ASN A 209 -35.58 1.61 -21.89
CA ASN A 209 -35.67 0.53 -22.86
C ASN A 209 -36.07 -0.79 -22.18
N ASN A 210 -36.74 -1.67 -22.93
CA ASN A 210 -37.06 -3.03 -22.53
C ASN A 210 -36.37 -3.99 -23.50
N MET A 211 -35.66 -4.97 -22.96
CA MET A 211 -35.18 -6.12 -23.71
C MET A 211 -35.87 -7.37 -23.19
N PHE A 212 -36.24 -8.25 -24.13
CA PHE A 212 -36.82 -9.55 -23.85
C PHE A 212 -35.98 -10.62 -24.57
N VAL A 213 -35.71 -11.72 -23.86
CA VAL A 213 -34.99 -12.89 -24.35
C VAL A 213 -35.84 -14.14 -24.11
N ASP A 214 -35.83 -15.05 -25.07
CA ASP A 214 -36.64 -16.26 -25.06
C ASP A 214 -35.93 -17.43 -25.80
N ASP A 215 -36.32 -18.68 -25.50
CA ASP A 215 -35.83 -19.93 -26.11
C ASP A 215 -34.29 -19.96 -26.22
N VAL A 216 -33.63 -19.88 -25.06
CA VAL A 216 -32.16 -19.93 -24.96
C VAL A 216 -31.69 -21.38 -24.94
N SER A 217 -30.86 -21.77 -25.90
CA SER A 217 -30.24 -23.09 -25.94
C SER A 217 -28.73 -23.03 -26.20
N VAL A 218 -28.00 -24.04 -25.69
CA VAL A 218 -26.63 -24.35 -26.10
C VAL A 218 -26.62 -25.76 -26.67
N GLU A 219 -26.25 -25.90 -27.93
CA GLU A 219 -26.35 -27.16 -28.67
C GLU A 219 -25.28 -27.26 -29.77
N GLU A 220 -24.96 -28.47 -30.20
CA GLU A 220 -24.27 -28.66 -31.48
C GLU A 220 -25.13 -28.03 -32.59
N TYR A 221 -24.53 -27.25 -33.48
CA TYR A 221 -25.27 -26.67 -34.59
C TYR A 221 -24.38 -26.54 -35.83
N THR A 222 -24.99 -26.75 -37.00
CA THR A 222 -24.38 -26.52 -38.31
C THR A 222 -25.24 -25.50 -39.06
N PRO A 223 -24.75 -24.26 -39.24
CA PRO A 223 -25.47 -23.21 -39.96
C PRO A 223 -25.82 -23.64 -41.39
N THR A 224 -27.08 -23.50 -41.79
CA THR A 224 -27.55 -23.86 -43.13
C THR A 224 -27.14 -22.80 -44.15
N THR A 225 -26.74 -23.20 -45.36
CA THR A 225 -26.42 -22.23 -46.42
C THR A 225 -27.67 -21.82 -47.20
N ILE A 226 -27.90 -20.50 -47.32
CA ILE A 226 -28.94 -19.88 -48.15
C ILE A 226 -28.27 -19.03 -49.22
N THR A 227 -28.68 -19.20 -50.47
CA THR A 227 -28.13 -18.49 -51.64
C THR A 227 -29.19 -17.57 -52.24
N SER A 228 -28.80 -16.38 -52.71
CA SER A 228 -29.72 -15.50 -53.43
C SER A 228 -30.10 -16.09 -54.80
N THR A 229 -31.28 -15.77 -55.30
CA THR A 229 -31.63 -16.07 -56.69
C THR A 229 -30.75 -15.27 -57.65
N GLY A 230 -30.56 -15.76 -58.89
CA GLY A 230 -29.74 -15.07 -59.89
C GLY A 230 -30.28 -13.70 -60.33
N ALA A 231 -31.55 -13.40 -60.04
CA ALA A 231 -32.15 -12.07 -60.28
C ALA A 231 -31.78 -11.05 -59.18
N GLY A 232 -31.34 -11.51 -58.00
CA GLY A 232 -31.19 -10.66 -56.83
C GLY A 232 -32.52 -10.18 -56.25
N GLY A 233 -32.52 -9.02 -55.59
CA GLY A 233 -33.72 -8.46 -54.96
C GLY A 233 -33.46 -7.64 -53.70
N LEU A 234 -34.37 -7.76 -52.74
CA LEU A 234 -34.33 -7.10 -51.44
C LEU A 234 -34.04 -8.13 -50.34
N TRP A 235 -33.10 -7.86 -49.43
CA TRP A 235 -32.70 -8.81 -48.38
C TRP A 235 -33.89 -9.36 -47.57
N GLY A 236 -34.85 -8.51 -47.22
CA GLY A 236 -36.04 -8.88 -46.45
C GLY A 236 -37.17 -9.55 -47.24
N ASP A 237 -37.00 -9.79 -48.54
CA ASP A 237 -38.00 -10.45 -49.38
C ASP A 237 -37.65 -11.93 -49.57
N VAL A 238 -38.60 -12.81 -49.29
CA VAL A 238 -38.51 -14.27 -49.49
C VAL A 238 -38.17 -14.64 -50.94
N ALA A 239 -38.62 -13.86 -51.93
CA ALA A 239 -38.38 -14.13 -53.35
C ALA A 239 -36.90 -13.93 -53.76
N THR A 240 -36.12 -13.20 -52.95
CA THR A 240 -34.69 -12.99 -53.17
C THR A 240 -33.86 -14.24 -52.89
N TRP A 241 -34.40 -15.23 -52.16
CA TRP A 241 -33.64 -16.34 -51.60
C TRP A 241 -34.13 -17.71 -52.11
N VAL A 242 -33.18 -18.55 -52.51
CA VAL A 242 -33.48 -19.93 -52.92
C VAL A 242 -34.09 -20.69 -51.74
N GLY A 243 -35.30 -21.21 -51.94
CA GLY A 243 -36.08 -21.88 -50.88
C GLY A 243 -37.07 -20.97 -50.13
N GLY A 244 -37.12 -19.66 -50.42
CA GLY A 244 -38.13 -18.77 -49.85
C GLY A 244 -37.92 -18.38 -48.39
N VAL A 245 -36.70 -18.52 -47.86
CA VAL A 245 -36.35 -18.21 -46.46
C VAL A 245 -35.45 -16.98 -46.40
N VAL A 246 -35.89 -15.93 -45.69
CA VAL A 246 -35.07 -14.75 -45.42
C VAL A 246 -33.95 -15.10 -44.44
N PRO A 247 -32.68 -14.79 -44.74
CA PRO A 247 -31.57 -15.14 -43.87
C PRO A 247 -31.60 -14.45 -42.50
N SER A 248 -31.11 -15.20 -41.53
CA SER A 248 -30.91 -14.83 -40.13
C SER A 248 -29.53 -15.27 -39.66
N SER A 249 -29.19 -15.02 -38.39
CA SER A 249 -27.92 -15.47 -37.80
C SER A 249 -27.73 -17.00 -37.81
N ASP A 250 -28.78 -17.80 -38.03
CA ASP A 250 -28.70 -19.25 -38.19
C ASP A 250 -28.10 -19.72 -39.53
N ASN A 251 -27.87 -18.81 -40.48
CA ASN A 251 -27.60 -19.16 -41.88
C ASN A 251 -26.26 -18.61 -42.40
N ASN A 252 -25.53 -19.44 -43.15
CA ASN A 252 -24.47 -18.94 -44.06
C ASN A 252 -25.14 -18.35 -45.29
N VAL A 253 -24.73 -17.16 -45.73
CA VAL A 253 -25.37 -16.45 -46.86
C VAL A 253 -24.42 -16.34 -48.03
N VAL A 254 -24.90 -16.69 -49.23
CA VAL A 254 -24.18 -16.52 -50.49
C VAL A 254 -24.97 -15.59 -51.41
N ILE A 255 -24.38 -14.45 -51.78
CA ILE A 255 -24.92 -13.58 -52.83
C ILE A 255 -24.41 -14.10 -54.17
N ALA A 256 -25.28 -14.77 -54.92
CA ALA A 256 -24.92 -15.49 -56.14
C ALA A 256 -24.29 -14.58 -57.20
N SER A 257 -23.39 -15.14 -58.03
CA SER A 257 -22.80 -14.42 -59.15
C SER A 257 -23.89 -13.89 -60.11
N GLY A 258 -23.75 -12.64 -60.55
CA GLY A 258 -24.74 -11.91 -61.34
C GLY A 258 -25.93 -11.33 -60.57
N ALA A 259 -26.21 -11.78 -59.34
CA ALA A 259 -27.29 -11.23 -58.52
C ALA A 259 -26.92 -9.87 -57.92
N THR A 260 -27.90 -8.97 -57.78
CA THR A 260 -27.76 -7.72 -57.00
C THR A 260 -28.73 -7.76 -55.83
N VAL A 261 -28.22 -7.84 -54.60
CA VAL A 261 -29.03 -7.86 -53.37
C VAL A 261 -28.89 -6.53 -52.63
N ASN A 262 -30.04 -5.93 -52.32
CA ASN A 262 -30.12 -4.63 -51.67
C ASN A 262 -30.61 -4.81 -50.22
N LEU A 263 -29.81 -4.35 -49.26
CA LEU A 263 -30.14 -4.33 -47.84
C LEU A 263 -31.25 -3.31 -47.59
N ASN A 264 -32.45 -3.79 -47.21
CA ASN A 264 -33.66 -3.00 -46.98
C ASN A 264 -34.28 -3.19 -45.59
N VAL A 265 -33.65 -4.01 -44.74
CA VAL A 265 -34.09 -4.30 -43.36
C VAL A 265 -33.27 -3.47 -42.37
N ASN A 266 -33.82 -3.15 -41.19
CA ASN A 266 -33.09 -2.40 -40.16
C ASN A 266 -31.75 -3.06 -39.81
N ILE A 267 -31.71 -4.40 -39.77
CA ILE A 267 -30.46 -5.13 -39.70
C ILE A 267 -30.54 -6.46 -40.44
N ALA A 268 -29.61 -6.67 -41.37
CA ALA A 268 -29.33 -7.96 -41.97
C ALA A 268 -28.37 -8.72 -41.05
N ARG A 269 -28.75 -9.93 -40.64
CA ARG A 269 -27.90 -10.83 -39.83
C ARG A 269 -27.67 -12.13 -40.57
N CYS A 270 -26.45 -12.65 -40.50
CA CYS A 270 -26.05 -13.96 -41.04
C CYS A 270 -24.87 -14.52 -40.23
N GLN A 271 -24.66 -15.83 -40.29
CA GLN A 271 -23.50 -16.45 -39.67
C GLN A 271 -22.23 -16.06 -40.44
N ASN A 272 -22.00 -16.66 -41.60
CA ASN A 272 -20.94 -16.28 -42.53
C ASN A 272 -21.56 -15.65 -43.80
N LEU A 273 -20.83 -14.77 -44.48
CA LEU A 273 -21.29 -14.10 -45.69
C LEU A 273 -20.27 -14.23 -46.82
N GLN A 274 -20.71 -14.74 -47.96
CA GLN A 274 -19.97 -14.77 -49.21
C GLN A 274 -20.68 -13.89 -50.26
N VAL A 275 -19.93 -13.01 -50.91
CA VAL A 275 -20.43 -12.13 -51.99
C VAL A 275 -19.73 -12.50 -53.29
N ASP A 276 -20.47 -13.15 -54.20
CA ASP A 276 -20.03 -13.47 -55.58
C ASP A 276 -20.66 -12.55 -56.63
N GLY A 277 -21.84 -11.98 -56.32
CA GLY A 277 -22.51 -10.91 -57.06
C GLY A 277 -22.30 -9.53 -56.43
N ILE A 278 -23.36 -8.72 -56.35
CA ILE A 278 -23.34 -7.36 -55.78
C ILE A 278 -24.17 -7.31 -54.50
N LEU A 279 -23.59 -6.82 -53.40
CA LEU A 279 -24.28 -6.51 -52.15
C LEU A 279 -24.17 -5.02 -51.81
N GLN A 280 -25.29 -4.36 -51.59
CA GLN A 280 -25.35 -2.90 -51.36
C GLN A 280 -26.56 -2.46 -50.52
N TYR A 281 -26.64 -1.17 -50.17
CA TYR A 281 -27.68 -0.64 -49.27
C TYR A 281 -28.79 0.12 -50.02
N ASN A 282 -30.05 -0.19 -49.73
CA ASN A 282 -31.22 0.34 -50.44
C ASN A 282 -31.72 1.72 -49.95
N SER A 283 -31.01 2.38 -49.02
CA SER A 283 -31.47 3.64 -48.45
C SER A 283 -30.33 4.52 -47.97
N THR A 284 -30.47 5.83 -48.13
CA THR A 284 -29.60 6.85 -47.53
C THR A 284 -29.75 6.94 -46.00
N THR A 285 -30.82 6.43 -45.41
CA THR A 285 -31.03 6.41 -43.94
C THR A 285 -29.92 5.65 -43.19
N THR A 286 -29.47 6.18 -42.04
CA THR A 286 -28.39 5.59 -41.22
C THR A 286 -28.81 4.33 -40.44
N THR A 287 -30.06 3.89 -40.59
CA THR A 287 -30.70 2.83 -39.80
C THR A 287 -30.42 1.42 -40.29
N ILE A 288 -30.11 1.23 -41.59
CA ILE A 288 -29.87 -0.08 -42.21
C ILE A 288 -28.43 -0.53 -41.93
N LEU A 289 -28.29 -1.70 -41.31
CA LEU A 289 -27.01 -2.30 -40.90
C LEU A 289 -26.82 -3.73 -41.42
N LEU A 290 -25.56 -4.17 -41.46
CA LEU A 290 -25.17 -5.56 -41.74
C LEU A 290 -24.30 -6.09 -40.59
N GLN A 291 -24.69 -7.23 -40.00
CA GLN A 291 -23.88 -7.96 -39.02
C GLN A 291 -23.65 -9.41 -39.49
N THR A 292 -22.39 -9.78 -39.72
CA THR A 292 -21.94 -11.17 -39.83
C THR A 292 -21.47 -11.65 -38.46
N PHE A 293 -21.81 -12.88 -38.08
CA PHE A 293 -21.38 -13.47 -36.80
C PHE A 293 -20.08 -14.26 -36.89
N GLY A 294 -19.61 -14.52 -38.11
CA GLY A 294 -18.32 -15.07 -38.46
C GLY A 294 -17.77 -14.36 -39.70
N ASP A 295 -17.18 -15.14 -40.61
CA ASP A 295 -16.36 -14.66 -41.71
C ASP A 295 -17.16 -13.88 -42.77
N PHE A 296 -16.51 -12.86 -43.33
CA PHE A 296 -17.00 -12.06 -44.46
C PHE A 296 -16.05 -12.16 -45.66
N THR A 297 -16.53 -12.77 -46.73
CA THR A 297 -15.76 -13.06 -47.94
C THR A 297 -16.38 -12.35 -49.14
N VAL A 298 -15.55 -11.67 -49.93
CA VAL A 298 -15.93 -11.11 -51.24
C VAL A 298 -15.05 -11.79 -52.28
N SER A 299 -15.63 -12.64 -53.13
CA SER A 299 -14.87 -13.43 -54.11
C SER A 299 -14.45 -12.57 -55.30
N ALA A 300 -13.63 -13.11 -56.21
CA ALA A 300 -13.03 -12.35 -57.31
C ALA A 300 -14.04 -11.66 -58.26
N THR A 301 -15.28 -12.15 -58.34
CA THR A 301 -16.36 -11.52 -59.12
C THR A 301 -17.26 -10.61 -58.26
N GLY A 302 -17.12 -10.66 -56.94
CA GLY A 302 -17.99 -9.99 -55.99
C GLY A 302 -17.73 -8.49 -55.85
N THR A 303 -18.79 -7.74 -55.54
CA THR A 303 -18.73 -6.31 -55.17
C THR A 303 -19.54 -6.02 -53.92
N TYR A 304 -18.91 -5.41 -52.91
CA TYR A 304 -19.60 -4.90 -51.71
C TYR A 304 -19.54 -3.37 -51.63
N ASN A 305 -20.71 -2.73 -51.57
CA ASN A 305 -20.86 -1.28 -51.43
C ASN A 305 -21.27 -0.92 -49.99
N SER A 306 -20.35 -0.37 -49.19
CA SER A 306 -20.62 0.04 -47.80
C SER A 306 -21.20 1.47 -47.69
N PHE A 307 -22.03 1.86 -48.64
CA PHE A 307 -22.67 3.18 -48.74
C PHE A 307 -24.00 3.11 -49.51
N SER A 308 -24.80 4.18 -49.43
CA SER A 308 -25.94 4.42 -50.31
C SER A 308 -26.07 5.92 -50.55
N GLY A 309 -26.10 6.35 -51.80
CA GLY A 309 -25.99 7.77 -52.16
C GLY A 309 -24.72 8.40 -51.54
N ALA A 310 -24.91 9.49 -50.80
CA ALA A 310 -23.83 10.18 -50.08
C ALA A 310 -23.67 9.74 -48.60
N THR A 311 -24.25 8.61 -48.20
CA THR A 311 -24.23 8.13 -46.80
C THR A 311 -23.48 6.81 -46.67
N GLY A 312 -22.33 6.84 -45.99
CA GLY A 312 -21.58 5.66 -45.57
C GLY A 312 -22.36 4.81 -44.57
N LYS A 313 -22.06 3.51 -44.55
CA LYS A 313 -22.74 2.50 -43.72
C LYS A 313 -21.74 1.73 -42.87
N ARG A 314 -22.24 1.13 -41.79
CA ARG A 314 -21.47 0.34 -40.84
C ARG A 314 -21.65 -1.15 -41.10
N THR A 315 -20.53 -1.85 -41.26
CA THR A 315 -20.46 -3.31 -41.41
C THR A 315 -19.88 -3.88 -40.13
N TYR A 316 -20.60 -4.79 -39.47
CA TYR A 316 -20.16 -5.48 -38.27
C TYR A 316 -19.75 -6.91 -38.61
N ILE A 317 -18.54 -7.33 -38.18
CA ILE A 317 -17.92 -8.59 -38.57
C ILE A 317 -17.50 -9.38 -37.31
N GLY A 318 -17.98 -10.62 -37.20
CA GLY A 318 -17.65 -11.54 -36.10
C GLY A 318 -16.52 -12.53 -36.42
N GLY A 319 -15.78 -12.34 -37.50
CA GLY A 319 -14.75 -13.26 -38.01
C GLY A 319 -13.71 -12.60 -38.92
N ASN A 320 -13.10 -13.41 -39.78
CA ASN A 320 -12.11 -12.98 -40.77
C ASN A 320 -12.75 -12.18 -41.91
N ILE A 321 -11.94 -11.37 -42.59
CA ILE A 321 -12.32 -10.69 -43.82
C ILE A 321 -11.38 -11.10 -44.95
N ASN A 322 -11.95 -11.67 -46.01
CA ASN A 322 -11.23 -12.17 -47.18
C ASN A 322 -11.76 -11.48 -48.44
N ASN A 323 -11.04 -10.48 -48.94
CA ASN A 323 -11.40 -9.79 -50.18
C ASN A 323 -10.52 -10.21 -51.36
N ALA A 324 -11.11 -10.88 -52.34
CA ALA A 324 -10.54 -11.10 -53.67
C ALA A 324 -11.22 -10.24 -54.77
N GLY A 325 -12.40 -9.66 -54.49
CA GLY A 325 -13.18 -8.84 -55.41
C GLY A 325 -13.03 -7.34 -55.16
N THR A 326 -14.15 -6.61 -55.21
CA THR A 326 -14.18 -5.15 -55.03
C THR A 326 -14.93 -4.77 -53.76
N ILE A 327 -14.31 -4.00 -52.86
CA ILE A 327 -14.99 -3.40 -51.70
C ILE A 327 -14.91 -1.88 -51.72
N ASN A 328 -16.06 -1.24 -51.54
CA ASN A 328 -16.21 0.20 -51.65
C ASN A 328 -16.61 0.82 -50.29
N PHE A 329 -15.59 1.26 -49.53
CA PHE A 329 -15.73 1.97 -48.25
C PHE A 329 -15.66 3.50 -48.38
N GLY A 330 -16.08 4.07 -49.52
CA GLY A 330 -16.06 5.51 -49.73
C GLY A 330 -16.91 5.95 -50.91
N ILE A 331 -17.60 7.07 -50.75
CA ILE A 331 -18.44 7.70 -51.79
C ILE A 331 -17.57 8.49 -52.79
N SER A 332 -16.44 9.04 -52.34
CA SER A 332 -15.46 9.73 -53.16
C SER A 332 -14.08 9.71 -52.51
N ALA A 333 -13.04 10.05 -53.29
CA ALA A 333 -11.68 10.25 -52.80
C ALA A 333 -11.59 11.25 -51.64
N THR A 334 -12.48 12.25 -51.58
CA THR A 334 -12.50 13.33 -50.58
C THR A 334 -13.55 13.16 -49.47
N SER A 335 -14.48 12.20 -49.59
CA SER A 335 -15.57 12.03 -48.62
C SER A 335 -15.08 11.58 -47.24
N THR A 336 -15.58 12.24 -46.20
CA THR A 336 -15.38 11.94 -44.76
C THR A 336 -16.52 11.13 -44.13
N SER A 337 -17.46 10.60 -44.93
CA SER A 337 -18.63 9.86 -44.43
C SER A 337 -18.24 8.58 -43.67
N GLU A 338 -19.05 8.17 -42.69
CA GLU A 338 -18.82 7.07 -41.72
C GLU A 338 -19.00 5.67 -42.34
N ALA A 339 -18.41 5.42 -43.52
CA ALA A 339 -18.27 4.06 -44.05
C ALA A 339 -17.27 3.29 -43.19
N ALA A 340 -17.77 2.35 -42.38
CA ALA A 340 -17.03 1.76 -41.28
C ALA A 340 -16.97 0.23 -41.31
N MET A 341 -15.80 -0.29 -40.98
CA MET A 341 -15.57 -1.70 -40.65
C MET A 341 -15.46 -1.86 -39.14
N ILE A 342 -16.25 -2.76 -38.56
CA ILE A 342 -16.34 -2.94 -37.11
C ILE A 342 -16.21 -4.42 -36.79
N TRP A 343 -15.05 -4.84 -36.28
CA TRP A 343 -14.88 -6.20 -35.77
C TRP A 343 -15.39 -6.33 -34.34
N LEU A 344 -16.11 -7.42 -34.06
CA LEU A 344 -16.71 -7.76 -32.77
C LEU A 344 -16.34 -9.20 -32.38
N GLY A 345 -16.16 -9.48 -31.08
CA GLY A 345 -16.19 -10.84 -30.53
C GLY A 345 -14.87 -11.36 -29.96
N TYR A 346 -14.62 -12.67 -30.06
CA TYR A 346 -13.52 -13.32 -29.35
C TYR A 346 -12.27 -13.62 -30.16
N GLY A 347 -12.40 -14.25 -31.33
CA GLY A 347 -11.29 -14.98 -31.96
C GLY A 347 -10.19 -14.09 -32.55
N PRO A 348 -8.98 -14.63 -32.77
CA PRO A 348 -7.95 -13.91 -33.52
C PRO A 348 -8.38 -13.85 -34.98
N TYR A 349 -8.76 -12.66 -35.45
CA TYR A 349 -9.26 -12.48 -36.82
C TYR A 349 -8.21 -11.89 -37.75
N THR A 350 -8.39 -12.12 -39.05
CA THR A 350 -7.50 -11.60 -40.08
C THR A 350 -8.23 -10.71 -41.07
N PHE A 351 -7.50 -9.71 -41.58
CA PHE A 351 -7.89 -8.95 -42.77
C PHE A 351 -6.94 -9.32 -43.91
N THR A 352 -7.49 -9.93 -44.96
CA THR A 352 -6.76 -10.33 -46.17
C THR A 352 -7.40 -9.67 -47.38
N ASN A 353 -6.60 -9.01 -48.21
CA ASN A 353 -7.04 -8.29 -49.41
C ASN A 353 -6.11 -8.57 -50.58
N THR A 354 -6.53 -9.44 -51.48
CA THR A 354 -5.95 -9.64 -52.82
C THR A 354 -6.74 -8.91 -53.90
N GLY A 355 -7.92 -8.37 -53.56
CA GLY A 355 -8.78 -7.59 -54.45
C GLY A 355 -8.59 -6.08 -54.37
N THR A 356 -9.59 -5.34 -54.86
CA THR A 356 -9.60 -3.86 -54.92
C THR A 356 -10.37 -3.25 -53.75
N ILE A 357 -9.82 -2.16 -53.19
CA ILE A 357 -10.52 -1.28 -52.25
C ILE A 357 -10.65 0.11 -52.91
N SER A 358 -11.88 0.63 -53.02
CA SER A 358 -12.09 1.94 -53.68
C SER A 358 -11.27 3.06 -53.05
N PHE A 359 -10.68 3.90 -53.91
CA PHE A 359 -9.77 4.99 -53.55
C PHE A 359 -8.58 4.55 -52.66
N SER A 360 -8.28 3.25 -52.61
CA SER A 360 -7.26 2.61 -51.74
C SER A 360 -7.41 2.95 -50.25
N LYS A 361 -8.61 3.31 -49.77
CA LYS A 361 -8.83 3.78 -48.40
C LYS A 361 -10.10 3.22 -47.75
N ILE A 362 -10.10 3.21 -46.43
CA ILE A 362 -11.24 2.88 -45.57
C ILE A 362 -11.42 4.04 -44.59
N ASN A 363 -12.61 4.65 -44.54
CA ASN A 363 -12.78 5.85 -43.72
C ASN A 363 -12.73 5.55 -42.22
N THR A 364 -13.45 4.53 -41.74
CA THR A 364 -13.47 4.18 -40.30
C THR A 364 -13.19 2.69 -40.07
N ILE A 365 -12.33 2.39 -39.10
CA ILE A 365 -12.06 1.02 -38.63
C ILE A 365 -12.23 0.99 -37.10
N TRP A 366 -12.87 -0.07 -36.61
CA TRP A 366 -13.07 -0.35 -35.19
C TRP A 366 -12.74 -1.82 -34.89
N CYS A 367 -11.84 -2.04 -33.93
CA CYS A 367 -11.48 -3.38 -33.46
C CYS A 367 -11.94 -3.58 -32.00
N ALA A 368 -13.02 -4.35 -31.80
CA ALA A 368 -13.54 -4.74 -30.49
C ALA A 368 -13.49 -6.27 -30.34
N VAL A 369 -12.27 -6.83 -30.36
CA VAL A 369 -12.05 -8.29 -30.45
C VAL A 369 -11.09 -8.77 -29.38
N THR A 370 -11.51 -9.71 -28.53
CA THR A 370 -10.75 -10.14 -27.34
C THR A 370 -9.34 -10.66 -27.67
N GLN A 371 -9.20 -11.55 -28.66
CA GLN A 371 -7.91 -12.08 -29.14
C GLN A 371 -7.30 -11.28 -30.31
N GLY A 372 -7.91 -10.16 -30.69
CA GLY A 372 -7.32 -9.21 -31.63
C GLY A 372 -7.55 -9.44 -33.13
N VAL A 373 -6.93 -8.58 -33.94
CA VAL A 373 -7.06 -8.56 -35.42
C VAL A 373 -5.69 -8.37 -36.08
N THR A 374 -5.33 -9.20 -37.07
CA THR A 374 -4.08 -9.09 -37.84
C THR A 374 -4.34 -8.65 -39.29
N PHE A 375 -3.59 -7.66 -39.77
CA PHE A 375 -3.68 -7.15 -41.13
C PHE A 375 -2.67 -7.85 -42.06
N ASN A 376 -3.11 -8.85 -42.83
CA ASN A 376 -2.26 -9.64 -43.72
C ASN A 376 -2.04 -9.01 -45.11
N SER A 377 -2.69 -7.88 -45.41
CA SER A 377 -2.58 -7.21 -46.71
C SER A 377 -2.68 -5.69 -46.57
N PRO A 378 -1.98 -4.90 -47.41
CA PRO A 378 -1.94 -3.44 -47.27
C PRO A 378 -3.31 -2.77 -47.25
N VAL A 379 -3.50 -1.83 -46.32
CA VAL A 379 -4.72 -1.04 -46.20
C VAL A 379 -4.43 0.34 -45.62
N VAL A 380 -5.13 1.38 -46.13
CA VAL A 380 -5.04 2.75 -45.60
C VAL A 380 -6.34 3.12 -44.90
N ASN A 381 -6.26 3.58 -43.65
CA ASN A 381 -7.39 4.15 -42.92
C ASN A 381 -7.25 5.67 -42.79
N THR A 382 -8.26 6.45 -43.16
CA THR A 382 -8.08 7.89 -43.46
C THR A 382 -8.83 8.89 -42.58
N PHE A 383 -9.67 8.45 -41.64
CA PHE A 383 -10.45 9.38 -40.81
C PHE A 383 -10.50 8.99 -39.32
N ARG A 384 -10.90 7.74 -39.00
CA ARG A 384 -11.00 7.28 -37.61
C ARG A 384 -10.57 5.82 -37.46
N PHE A 385 -9.73 5.54 -36.46
CA PHE A 385 -9.37 4.20 -36.01
C PHE A 385 -9.72 4.04 -34.51
N VAL A 386 -10.42 2.99 -34.13
CA VAL A 386 -10.85 2.75 -32.74
C VAL A 386 -10.34 1.41 -32.21
N LEU A 387 -9.53 1.46 -31.15
CA LEU A 387 -8.98 0.32 -30.41
C LEU A 387 -9.86 0.02 -29.19
N ALA A 388 -10.92 -0.76 -29.37
CA ALA A 388 -11.89 -1.04 -28.31
C ALA A 388 -11.44 -2.14 -27.34
N LEU A 389 -11.10 -3.32 -27.85
CA LEU A 389 -10.75 -4.50 -27.08
C LEU A 389 -9.68 -5.30 -27.84
N GLY A 390 -8.75 -5.90 -27.08
CA GLY A 390 -7.68 -6.78 -27.57
C GLY A 390 -6.65 -6.10 -28.47
N THR A 391 -5.78 -6.92 -29.08
CA THR A 391 -4.57 -6.44 -29.75
C THR A 391 -4.70 -6.40 -31.26
N VAL A 392 -4.43 -5.26 -31.90
CA VAL A 392 -4.33 -5.16 -33.36
C VAL A 392 -2.87 -5.37 -33.79
N ASN A 393 -2.64 -6.26 -34.75
CA ASN A 393 -1.34 -6.45 -35.37
C ASN A 393 -1.31 -5.83 -36.77
N PRO A 394 -0.65 -4.67 -36.97
CA PRO A 394 -0.46 -4.06 -38.29
C PRO A 394 0.28 -4.93 -39.30
N ASN A 395 1.18 -5.81 -38.84
CA ASN A 395 2.04 -6.67 -39.68
C ASN A 395 2.70 -5.92 -40.87
N GLY A 396 3.09 -4.65 -40.67
CA GLY A 396 3.63 -3.76 -41.70
C GLY A 396 2.63 -3.25 -42.76
N ASN A 397 1.38 -3.74 -42.75
CA ASN A 397 0.39 -3.53 -43.79
C ASN A 397 -0.63 -2.40 -43.50
N LEU A 398 -0.90 -2.10 -42.23
CA LEU A 398 -1.83 -1.03 -41.86
C LEU A 398 -1.16 0.35 -41.92
N THR A 399 -1.71 1.24 -42.74
CA THR A 399 -1.34 2.67 -42.82
C THR A 399 -2.45 3.55 -42.24
N LEU A 400 -2.11 4.46 -41.32
CA LEU A 400 -3.03 5.43 -40.72
C LEU A 400 -2.77 6.84 -41.26
N GLY A 401 -3.80 7.44 -41.87
CA GLY A 401 -3.75 8.70 -42.62
C GLY A 401 -3.28 8.53 -44.08
N SER A 402 -3.47 9.57 -44.90
CA SER A 402 -3.03 9.60 -46.31
C SER A 402 -2.39 10.94 -46.67
N SER A 403 -1.57 10.96 -47.72
CA SER A 403 -0.88 12.17 -48.22
C SER A 403 -1.77 13.15 -48.99
N ALA A 404 -3.05 12.83 -49.21
CA ALA A 404 -3.88 13.46 -50.24
C ALA A 404 -4.88 14.53 -49.72
N SER A 405 -4.98 14.77 -48.41
CA SER A 405 -5.85 15.83 -47.86
C SER A 405 -5.46 16.24 -46.44
N ASN A 406 -5.75 17.49 -46.07
CA ASN A 406 -5.59 18.04 -44.71
C ASN A 406 -6.66 17.51 -43.73
N THR A 407 -6.91 16.20 -43.75
CA THR A 407 -7.90 15.54 -42.89
C THR A 407 -7.27 15.11 -41.57
N THR A 408 -7.90 15.51 -40.46
CA THR A 408 -7.46 15.09 -39.11
C THR A 408 -7.76 13.60 -38.94
N MET A 409 -6.72 12.82 -38.63
CA MET A 409 -6.87 11.41 -38.27
C MET A 409 -7.13 11.31 -36.77
N THR A 410 -8.23 10.67 -36.39
CA THR A 410 -8.56 10.42 -34.99
C THR A 410 -8.21 8.97 -34.63
N ILE A 411 -7.43 8.78 -33.57
CA ILE A 411 -7.19 7.46 -32.98
C ILE A 411 -7.82 7.48 -31.59
N GLU A 412 -8.77 6.57 -31.37
CA GLU A 412 -9.53 6.44 -30.13
C GLU A 412 -9.15 5.12 -29.46
N ARG A 413 -8.51 5.17 -28.29
CA ARG A 413 -8.16 3.98 -27.50
C ARG A 413 -9.11 3.84 -26.33
N LEU A 414 -9.71 2.66 -26.19
CA LEU A 414 -10.41 2.21 -24.99
C LEU A 414 -9.50 1.18 -24.30
N LYS A 415 -9.80 -0.13 -24.41
CA LYS A 415 -8.99 -1.22 -23.86
C LYS A 415 -8.18 -2.01 -24.89
N GLY A 416 -8.21 -1.60 -26.17
CA GLY A 416 -7.39 -2.23 -27.21
C GLY A 416 -5.99 -1.63 -27.31
N SER A 417 -5.07 -2.32 -27.97
CA SER A 417 -3.69 -1.84 -28.23
C SER A 417 -3.17 -2.31 -29.59
N PHE A 418 -2.03 -1.79 -30.05
CA PHE A 418 -1.31 -2.36 -31.20
C PHE A 418 -0.17 -3.28 -30.72
N THR A 419 0.10 -4.39 -31.42
CA THR A 419 1.26 -5.27 -31.17
C THR A 419 2.56 -4.74 -31.79
N SER A 420 2.46 -3.84 -32.77
CA SER A 420 3.58 -3.16 -33.41
C SER A 420 3.12 -1.81 -33.95
N ALA A 421 4.04 -0.89 -34.28
CA ALA A 421 3.65 0.39 -34.85
C ALA A 421 3.05 0.22 -36.27
N PRO A 422 1.87 0.80 -36.58
CA PRO A 422 1.39 0.94 -37.95
C PRO A 422 2.20 2.01 -38.70
N THR A 423 2.13 1.99 -40.03
CA THR A 423 2.69 3.06 -40.88
C THR A 423 1.82 4.32 -40.71
N PHE A 424 2.43 5.50 -40.63
CA PHE A 424 1.69 6.77 -40.53
C PHE A 424 1.88 7.61 -41.79
N GLY A 425 0.79 8.09 -42.38
CA GLY A 425 0.81 9.01 -43.52
C GLY A 425 1.38 10.40 -43.19
N ALA A 426 1.94 11.06 -44.20
CA ALA A 426 2.43 12.43 -44.09
C ALA A 426 1.26 13.45 -44.04
N GLY A 427 1.47 14.59 -43.38
CA GLY A 427 0.50 15.71 -43.34
C GLY A 427 -0.64 15.59 -42.32
N VAL A 428 -0.63 14.55 -41.49
CA VAL A 428 -1.74 14.22 -40.58
C VAL A 428 -1.69 15.00 -39.27
N THR A 429 -2.72 15.80 -38.98
CA THR A 429 -3.01 16.30 -37.63
C THR A 429 -3.46 15.12 -36.76
N ARG A 430 -2.79 14.92 -35.62
CA ARG A 430 -3.00 13.75 -34.73
C ARG A 430 -3.79 14.17 -33.50
N SER A 431 -5.01 13.69 -33.37
CA SER A 431 -5.79 13.77 -32.13
C SER A 431 -5.88 12.38 -31.51
N VAL A 432 -5.25 12.20 -30.34
CA VAL A 432 -5.47 11.03 -29.48
C VAL A 432 -6.43 11.46 -28.37
N SER A 433 -7.69 11.08 -28.51
CA SER A 433 -8.76 11.48 -27.59
C SER A 433 -8.96 10.38 -26.54
N TYR A 434 -8.55 10.66 -25.31
CA TYR A 434 -8.79 9.77 -24.17
C TYR A 434 -10.14 10.11 -23.54
N LEU A 435 -11.10 9.19 -23.62
CA LEU A 435 -12.48 9.40 -23.17
C LEU A 435 -12.62 9.10 -21.68
N ASP A 436 -12.45 10.10 -20.82
CA ASP A 436 -12.81 10.04 -19.39
C ASP A 436 -14.31 10.33 -19.15
N GLY A 437 -15.16 9.97 -20.10
CA GLY A 437 -16.60 9.85 -19.91
C GLY A 437 -17.45 11.12 -19.83
N THR A 438 -16.86 12.30 -19.62
CA THR A 438 -17.62 13.55 -19.45
C THR A 438 -17.76 14.40 -20.70
N GLY A 439 -17.25 13.95 -21.86
CA GLY A 439 -17.06 14.80 -23.06
C GLY A 439 -17.60 14.26 -24.38
N VAL A 440 -18.61 13.38 -24.39
CA VAL A 440 -19.14 12.81 -25.64
C VAL A 440 -20.21 13.71 -26.28
N THR A 441 -19.88 14.34 -27.41
CA THR A 441 -20.85 14.97 -28.31
C THR A 441 -21.61 13.92 -29.16
N SER A 442 -22.47 13.16 -28.47
CA SER A 442 -23.76 12.60 -28.93
C SER A 442 -23.88 11.89 -30.30
N THR A 443 -22.82 11.44 -30.98
CA THR A 443 -22.91 10.98 -32.39
C THR A 443 -22.39 9.57 -32.73
N LEU A 444 -21.68 8.85 -31.85
CA LEU A 444 -21.32 7.43 -32.10
C LEU A 444 -21.87 6.49 -31.02
N ALA A 445 -22.49 5.41 -31.50
CA ALA A 445 -23.67 4.80 -30.89
C ALA A 445 -23.52 3.30 -30.53
N VAL A 446 -22.28 2.82 -30.45
CA VAL A 446 -21.94 1.46 -30.00
C VAL A 446 -20.65 1.52 -29.19
N GLN A 447 -20.53 2.43 -28.22
CA GLN A 447 -19.32 2.55 -27.39
C GLN A 447 -19.15 1.26 -26.55
N PRO A 448 -18.24 0.33 -26.87
CA PRO A 448 -18.13 -0.90 -26.13
C PRO A 448 -17.46 -0.59 -24.80
N TYR A 449 -18.27 -0.56 -23.75
CA TYR A 449 -17.84 -0.40 -22.35
C TYR A 449 -17.28 1.00 -22.00
N THR A 450 -18.07 1.75 -21.21
CA THR A 450 -17.54 2.76 -20.29
C THR A 450 -18.08 2.48 -18.87
N PRO A 451 -17.56 1.47 -18.17
CA PRO A 451 -17.42 1.53 -16.70
C PRO A 451 -15.99 1.49 -16.13
N SER A 452 -15.88 1.97 -14.90
CA SER A 452 -14.74 1.92 -13.98
C SER A 452 -13.45 2.64 -14.42
N LYS A 453 -12.81 3.31 -13.45
CA LYS A 453 -11.37 3.54 -13.49
C LYS A 453 -10.66 2.18 -13.49
N GLU A 454 -10.33 1.66 -14.66
CA GLU A 454 -8.91 1.34 -14.81
C GLU A 454 -8.20 2.68 -14.65
N THR A 455 -7.33 2.75 -13.64
CA THR A 455 -6.23 3.72 -13.71
C THR A 455 -5.31 3.20 -14.80
N ILE A 456 -5.72 3.37 -16.06
CA ILE A 456 -4.77 3.43 -17.17
C ILE A 456 -3.92 4.64 -16.79
N SER A 457 -2.77 4.38 -16.18
CA SER A 457 -1.72 5.38 -16.01
C SER A 457 -1.50 5.93 -17.42
N PRO A 458 -1.87 7.19 -17.70
CA PRO A 458 -1.71 7.68 -19.05
C PRO A 458 -0.21 7.57 -19.35
N GLY A 459 0.17 6.84 -20.38
CA GLY A 459 1.56 6.42 -20.54
C GLY A 459 1.70 5.13 -21.34
N GLU A 460 0.77 4.19 -21.18
CA GLU A 460 0.82 2.89 -21.87
C GLU A 460 0.92 2.97 -23.42
N GLU A 461 0.45 4.06 -24.05
CA GLU A 461 0.61 4.30 -25.50
C GLU A 461 1.89 5.02 -25.93
N VAL A 462 2.62 5.60 -24.99
CA VAL A 462 4.02 5.98 -25.20
C VAL A 462 4.93 4.79 -24.89
N GLU A 463 4.56 3.94 -23.93
CA GLU A 463 5.27 2.73 -23.50
C GLU A 463 5.25 1.59 -24.53
N LEU A 464 4.15 1.35 -25.24
CA LEU A 464 4.05 0.18 -26.14
C LEU A 464 4.81 0.30 -27.47
N ILE A 465 5.65 1.31 -27.67
CA ILE A 465 6.52 1.43 -28.85
C ILE A 465 7.96 1.66 -28.40
N THR A 466 8.68 0.54 -28.26
CA THR A 466 10.09 0.46 -27.88
C THR A 466 10.97 1.29 -28.82
N GLY A 467 11.59 2.36 -28.30
CA GLY A 467 12.65 3.12 -28.98
C GLY A 467 12.40 4.63 -29.11
N VAL A 468 13.43 5.34 -29.58
CA VAL A 468 13.40 6.80 -29.79
C VAL A 468 12.41 7.15 -30.92
N ARG A 469 11.48 8.07 -30.65
CA ARG A 469 10.41 8.42 -31.59
C ARG A 469 10.51 9.86 -32.11
N THR A 470 10.02 10.07 -33.33
CA THR A 470 9.84 11.39 -33.95
C THR A 470 8.45 11.52 -34.59
N VAL A 471 7.65 12.45 -34.10
CA VAL A 471 6.37 12.87 -34.66
C VAL A 471 6.60 14.08 -35.55
N ALA A 472 6.77 13.88 -36.86
CA ALA A 472 7.12 14.97 -37.78
C ALA A 472 6.03 16.04 -38.01
N GLY A 473 4.87 15.94 -37.35
CA GLY A 473 3.73 16.86 -37.48
C GLY A 473 3.26 17.39 -36.13
N THR A 474 2.04 17.93 -36.08
CA THR A 474 1.45 18.43 -34.82
C THR A 474 0.86 17.31 -33.98
N MET A 475 1.26 17.24 -32.71
CA MET A 475 0.70 16.35 -31.69
C MET A 475 -0.20 17.16 -30.75
N ILE A 476 -1.47 16.79 -30.66
CA ILE A 476 -2.42 17.39 -29.73
C ILE A 476 -2.64 16.42 -28.55
N VAL A 477 -2.46 16.90 -27.32
CA VAL A 477 -2.74 16.14 -26.09
C VAL A 477 -3.86 16.83 -25.33
N ALA A 478 -4.98 16.12 -25.16
CA ALA A 478 -6.16 16.59 -24.47
C ALA A 478 -6.68 15.50 -23.51
N THR A 479 -5.99 15.31 -22.39
CA THR A 479 -6.32 14.28 -21.38
C THR A 479 -6.58 14.94 -20.02
N HIS A 480 -7.32 14.27 -19.14
CA HIS A 480 -7.53 14.75 -17.77
C HIS A 480 -6.47 14.23 -16.77
N GLY A 481 -5.59 13.34 -17.21
CA GLY A 481 -4.61 12.65 -16.37
C GLY A 481 -3.14 13.00 -16.64
N ARG A 482 -2.25 12.10 -16.20
CA ARG A 482 -0.78 12.23 -16.20
C ARG A 482 -0.12 11.29 -17.22
N LEU A 483 0.26 11.77 -18.40
CA LEU A 483 0.93 11.05 -19.49
C LEU A 483 2.43 10.82 -19.22
N GLN A 484 2.81 9.70 -18.62
CA GLN A 484 4.21 9.28 -18.46
C GLN A 484 4.83 8.88 -19.80
N LEU A 485 6.01 9.41 -20.13
CA LEU A 485 6.84 8.87 -21.19
C LEU A 485 7.78 7.79 -20.62
N ALA A 486 7.88 6.64 -21.30
CA ALA A 486 8.89 5.60 -21.00
C ALA A 486 9.95 5.42 -22.09
N TYR A 487 9.90 6.26 -23.14
CA TYR A 487 10.95 6.40 -24.16
C TYR A 487 11.05 7.86 -24.61
N PRO A 488 12.20 8.32 -25.13
CA PRO A 488 12.34 9.65 -25.73
C PRO A 488 11.35 9.91 -26.86
N LEU A 489 10.60 11.01 -26.76
CA LEU A 489 9.62 11.45 -27.76
C LEU A 489 10.05 12.79 -28.36
N THR A 490 10.29 12.84 -29.67
CA THR A 490 10.48 14.08 -30.44
C THR A 490 9.19 14.47 -31.13
N VAL A 491 8.78 15.75 -31.04
CA VAL A 491 7.58 16.30 -31.69
C VAL A 491 7.96 17.47 -32.60
N GLY A 492 7.40 17.49 -33.80
CA GLY A 492 7.83 18.36 -34.88
C GLY A 492 9.18 17.96 -35.49
N THR A 493 9.58 18.77 -36.47
CA THR A 493 10.89 18.84 -37.10
C THR A 493 11.42 20.25 -36.94
N ALA A 494 12.69 20.51 -37.27
CA ALA A 494 13.28 21.85 -37.22
C ALA A 494 12.61 22.89 -38.15
N THR A 495 11.61 22.52 -38.96
CA THR A 495 10.89 23.42 -39.87
C THR A 495 9.36 23.31 -39.83
N THR A 496 8.79 22.21 -39.33
CA THR A 496 7.32 21.97 -39.33
C THR A 496 6.86 21.10 -38.15
N GLY A 497 5.61 21.26 -37.71
CA GLY A 497 5.00 20.50 -36.61
C GLY A 497 5.27 21.09 -35.22
N ALA A 498 4.40 20.75 -34.25
CA ALA A 498 4.43 21.31 -32.90
C ALA A 498 3.79 20.39 -31.86
N LEU A 499 4.11 20.60 -30.58
CA LEU A 499 3.32 20.06 -29.48
C LEU A 499 2.26 21.09 -29.06
N THR A 500 1.00 20.65 -28.97
CA THR A 500 -0.12 21.42 -28.44
C THR A 500 -0.74 20.67 -27.28
N LEU A 501 -0.73 21.26 -26.08
CA LEU A 501 -1.43 20.73 -24.92
C LEU A 501 -2.72 21.51 -24.72
N THR A 502 -3.87 20.86 -24.87
CA THR A 502 -5.19 21.46 -24.59
C THR A 502 -5.68 21.13 -23.18
N ARG A 503 -5.34 19.93 -22.66
CA ARG A 503 -5.60 19.48 -21.28
C ARG A 503 -4.56 18.42 -20.86
N GLY A 504 -4.17 18.41 -19.58
CA GLY A 504 -3.45 17.28 -18.97
C GLY A 504 -1.94 17.48 -18.77
N ILE A 505 -1.33 16.50 -18.10
CA ILE A 505 0.06 16.57 -17.63
C ILE A 505 0.91 15.58 -18.43
N ILE A 506 2.07 15.95 -18.98
CA ILE A 506 3.05 14.97 -19.50
C ILE A 506 4.15 14.79 -18.45
N MET A 507 4.39 13.58 -17.94
CA MET A 507 5.54 13.28 -17.10
C MET A 507 6.72 12.77 -17.93
N THR A 508 7.93 13.24 -17.61
CA THR A 508 9.16 12.83 -18.28
C THR A 508 10.28 12.63 -17.25
N ASP A 509 11.34 11.92 -17.63
CA ASP A 509 12.52 11.71 -16.78
C ASP A 509 13.81 11.97 -17.58
N ALA A 510 14.98 11.67 -16.99
CA ALA A 510 16.29 11.91 -17.61
C ALA A 510 16.60 10.96 -18.78
N VAL A 511 15.96 9.79 -18.84
CA VAL A 511 16.05 8.82 -19.94
C VAL A 511 14.98 9.13 -20.99
N ASN A 512 13.77 9.50 -20.55
CA ASN A 512 12.56 9.58 -21.36
C ASN A 512 12.16 11.02 -21.70
N ILE A 513 13.13 11.77 -22.24
CA ILE A 513 13.02 13.21 -22.48
C ILE A 513 12.06 13.50 -23.64
N LEU A 514 11.10 14.41 -23.41
CA LEU A 514 10.33 15.06 -24.47
C LEU A 514 11.20 16.09 -25.20
N ARG A 515 11.35 15.95 -26.52
CA ARG A 515 11.96 16.94 -27.42
C ARG A 515 10.85 17.56 -28.27
N THR A 516 10.86 18.87 -28.49
CA THR A 516 9.94 19.52 -29.44
C THR A 516 10.62 20.67 -30.16
N SER A 517 10.28 20.94 -31.43
CA SER A 517 10.84 22.10 -32.15
C SER A 517 10.09 23.40 -31.90
N ALA A 518 8.82 23.32 -31.49
CA ALA A 518 7.99 24.46 -31.09
C ALA A 518 6.90 24.03 -30.10
N PHE A 519 6.60 24.92 -29.14
CA PHE A 519 5.43 24.80 -28.27
C PHE A 519 4.47 25.94 -28.61
N PHE A 520 3.37 25.63 -29.29
CA PHE A 520 2.33 26.63 -29.53
C PHE A 520 1.40 26.66 -28.32
N ALA A 521 1.33 27.83 -27.69
CA ALA A 521 0.23 28.22 -26.81
C ALA A 521 -1.13 28.02 -27.54
N PRO A 522 -2.27 27.89 -26.83
CA PRO A 522 -3.59 27.84 -27.45
C PRO A 522 -3.71 28.95 -28.50
N GLY A 523 -4.19 28.58 -29.70
CA GLY A 523 -3.97 29.33 -30.93
C GLY A 523 -4.25 30.82 -30.78
N ALA A 524 -3.31 31.66 -31.25
CA ALA A 524 -3.44 33.11 -31.22
C ALA A 524 -4.73 33.56 -31.92
N GLY A 525 -5.77 33.83 -31.13
CA GLY A 525 -7.12 34.16 -31.62
C GLY A 525 -8.27 33.60 -30.79
N THR A 526 -8.10 32.52 -30.03
CA THR A 526 -9.18 32.02 -29.14
C THR A 526 -8.91 32.38 -27.68
N ALA A 527 -9.59 33.43 -27.21
CA ALA A 527 -9.86 33.56 -25.78
C ALA A 527 -10.60 32.31 -25.28
N PRO A 528 -10.41 31.88 -24.01
CA PRO A 528 -11.35 30.97 -23.36
C PRO A 528 -12.74 31.57 -23.51
N SER A 529 -13.68 30.81 -24.07
CA SER A 529 -14.98 31.35 -24.50
C SER A 529 -15.69 32.05 -23.35
N THR A 530 -16.14 33.28 -23.57
CA THR A 530 -16.91 34.10 -22.61
C THR A 530 -18.31 33.55 -22.30
N ALA A 531 -18.61 32.30 -22.71
CA ALA A 531 -19.88 31.63 -22.57
C ALA A 531 -19.80 30.48 -21.55
N THR A 532 -20.37 30.72 -20.36
CA THR A 532 -20.69 29.75 -19.28
C THR A 532 -19.50 29.08 -18.55
N PRO A 533 -19.64 28.80 -17.23
CA PRO A 533 -18.55 28.29 -16.40
C PRO A 533 -18.34 26.78 -16.60
N SER A 534 -17.62 26.39 -17.66
CA SER A 534 -17.24 25.00 -17.91
C SER A 534 -15.75 24.74 -17.70
N VAL A 535 -15.48 24.00 -16.63
CA VAL A 535 -14.23 23.33 -16.18
C VAL A 535 -13.10 23.18 -17.23
N THR A 536 -12.27 24.21 -17.42
CA THR A 536 -11.02 24.11 -18.20
C THR A 536 -9.85 23.67 -17.31
N HIS A 537 -9.53 22.38 -17.32
CA HIS A 537 -8.34 21.83 -16.68
C HIS A 537 -7.04 22.35 -17.34
N GLY A 538 -6.07 22.75 -16.52
CA GLY A 538 -4.74 23.20 -16.99
C GLY A 538 -3.91 22.12 -17.68
N CYS A 539 -2.78 22.53 -18.28
CA CYS A 539 -1.87 21.64 -19.00
C CYS A 539 -0.38 22.01 -18.81
N TYR A 540 0.46 21.00 -18.59
CA TYR A 540 1.92 21.22 -18.41
C TYR A 540 2.75 19.95 -18.63
N VAL A 541 4.07 20.13 -18.76
CA VAL A 541 5.06 19.04 -18.76
C VAL A 541 5.80 19.04 -17.42
N SER A 542 5.89 17.86 -16.81
CA SER A 542 6.40 17.52 -15.48
C SER A 542 7.59 16.58 -15.60
N GLY A 543 8.71 17.11 -16.05
CA GLY A 543 10.00 16.43 -16.09
C GLY A 543 11.01 17.16 -16.98
N PRO A 544 12.18 16.56 -17.24
CA PRO A 544 13.13 17.05 -18.23
C PRO A 544 12.53 17.07 -19.64
N MET A 545 12.51 18.24 -20.26
CA MET A 545 12.18 18.42 -21.69
C MET A 545 13.35 19.09 -22.41
N ARG A 546 13.30 19.13 -23.74
CA ARG A 546 14.21 19.87 -24.65
C ARG A 546 13.37 20.58 -25.72
N VAL A 547 13.71 21.84 -26.03
CA VAL A 547 13.03 22.63 -27.07
C VAL A 547 14.04 23.09 -28.13
N ASP A 548 13.99 22.49 -29.32
CA ASP A 548 14.93 22.68 -30.42
C ASP A 548 14.44 23.74 -31.44
N PHE A 549 14.68 25.02 -31.15
CA PHE A 549 14.27 26.11 -32.03
C PHE A 549 15.03 26.14 -33.38
N PRO A 550 14.38 26.50 -34.50
CA PRO A 550 15.03 26.67 -35.80
C PRO A 550 16.13 27.75 -35.79
N THR A 551 17.13 27.64 -36.66
CA THR A 551 18.23 28.64 -36.76
C THR A 551 17.76 30.00 -37.30
N THR A 552 16.62 30.06 -38.00
CA THR A 552 16.10 31.28 -38.66
C THR A 552 15.13 32.10 -37.80
N THR A 553 14.74 31.63 -36.61
CA THR A 553 13.70 32.29 -35.81
C THR A 553 14.27 33.44 -34.97
N ALA A 554 13.84 34.68 -35.29
CA ALA A 554 14.29 35.92 -34.62
C ALA A 554 13.61 36.21 -33.26
N SER A 555 12.47 35.58 -32.98
CA SER A 555 11.77 35.67 -31.68
C SER A 555 11.38 34.28 -31.20
N ARG A 556 11.85 33.90 -30.02
CA ARG A 556 11.73 32.53 -29.46
C ARG A 556 10.85 32.55 -28.22
N ASN A 557 9.56 32.28 -28.43
CA ASN A 557 8.55 32.22 -27.39
C ASN A 557 8.30 30.76 -26.99
N PHE A 558 8.22 30.48 -25.69
CA PHE A 558 7.83 29.17 -25.17
C PHE A 558 7.12 29.30 -23.83
N ALA A 559 6.00 28.58 -23.68
CA ALA A 559 5.24 28.56 -22.43
C ALA A 559 5.91 27.63 -21.42
N LEU A 560 6.06 28.07 -20.17
CA LEU A 560 6.62 27.25 -19.09
C LEU A 560 5.54 26.40 -18.37
N GLY A 561 4.27 26.65 -18.70
CA GLY A 561 3.06 25.93 -18.28
C GLY A 561 1.87 26.89 -18.28
N SER A 562 0.64 26.37 -18.43
CA SER A 562 -0.58 27.19 -18.33
C SER A 562 -1.69 26.47 -17.56
N GLY A 563 -2.45 27.17 -16.71
CA GLY A 563 -3.50 26.49 -15.95
C GLY A 563 -4.39 27.33 -15.07
N THR A 564 -5.70 27.17 -15.26
CA THR A 564 -6.72 27.47 -14.25
C THR A 564 -6.94 26.26 -13.32
N SER A 565 -7.43 26.53 -12.11
CA SER A 565 -7.53 25.63 -10.94
C SER A 565 -8.21 24.26 -11.17
N TYR A 566 -8.11 23.38 -10.16
CA TYR A 566 -8.64 22.01 -10.07
C TYR A 566 -7.82 20.89 -10.75
N ASN A 567 -6.71 20.50 -10.11
CA ASN A 567 -6.25 19.11 -10.13
C ASN A 567 -5.39 18.84 -8.89
N ASP A 568 -5.81 17.94 -7.99
CA ASP A 568 -5.16 17.59 -6.69
C ASP A 568 -3.87 16.77 -6.87
N SER A 569 -3.15 17.04 -7.95
CA SER A 569 -2.12 16.16 -8.51
C SER A 569 -0.98 16.93 -9.18
N ILE A 570 -0.82 18.22 -8.88
CA ILE A 570 0.46 18.91 -9.05
C ILE A 570 1.48 18.21 -8.14
N PRO A 571 2.58 17.64 -8.68
CA PRO A 571 3.62 17.07 -7.84
C PRO A 571 4.17 18.13 -6.89
N THR A 572 4.20 17.81 -5.60
CA THR A 572 4.88 18.62 -4.57
C THR A 572 6.41 18.56 -4.70
N SER A 573 6.93 17.69 -5.58
CA SER A 573 8.34 17.45 -5.85
C SER A 573 8.86 18.20 -7.09
N ASN A 574 10.04 18.80 -6.93
CA ASN A 574 10.75 19.67 -7.87
C ASN A 574 10.95 19.08 -9.28
N VAL A 575 10.99 19.95 -10.31
CA VAL A 575 11.38 19.57 -11.68
C VAL A 575 12.31 20.60 -12.31
N LEU A 576 13.51 20.14 -12.73
CA LEU A 576 14.41 20.90 -13.60
C LEU A 576 13.92 20.87 -15.06
N LYS A 577 13.64 22.04 -15.64
CA LYS A 577 13.33 22.20 -17.08
C LYS A 577 14.55 22.73 -17.83
N THR A 578 15.06 21.99 -18.83
CA THR A 578 16.28 22.35 -19.58
C THR A 578 15.97 22.73 -21.04
N VAL A 579 15.93 24.02 -21.33
CA VAL A 579 15.81 24.55 -22.70
C VAL A 579 17.20 24.54 -23.34
N VAL A 580 17.39 23.75 -24.42
CA VAL A 580 18.65 23.72 -25.18
C VAL A 580 18.44 24.44 -26.50
N MET A 581 19.04 25.61 -26.66
CA MET A 581 18.93 26.41 -27.88
C MET A 581 20.00 25.98 -28.87
N ALA A 582 19.61 25.22 -29.89
CA ALA A 582 20.53 24.72 -30.90
C ALA A 582 20.84 25.78 -31.97
N THR A 583 22.08 26.31 -32.00
CA THR A 583 22.66 26.91 -33.21
C THR A 583 24.11 26.47 -33.38
N THR A 584 24.53 26.31 -34.64
CA THR A 584 25.95 26.21 -35.05
C THR A 584 26.41 27.47 -35.78
N THR A 585 25.59 28.52 -35.73
CA THR A 585 25.78 29.82 -36.39
C THR A 585 25.49 30.95 -35.41
N ALA A 586 26.18 32.07 -35.58
CA ALA A 586 26.06 33.23 -34.71
C ALA A 586 24.63 33.80 -34.69
N TRP A 587 24.22 34.28 -33.53
CA TRP A 587 22.92 34.94 -33.33
C TRP A 587 22.83 36.22 -34.16
N SER A 588 21.69 36.43 -34.83
CA SER A 588 21.39 37.71 -35.46
C SER A 588 21.24 38.81 -34.41
N ALA A 589 21.80 40.00 -34.68
CA ALA A 589 21.56 41.18 -33.87
C ALA A 589 20.05 41.44 -33.73
N SER A 590 19.60 41.79 -32.52
CA SER A 590 18.19 41.99 -32.14
C SER A 590 17.36 40.70 -31.93
N THR A 591 17.96 39.60 -31.49
CA THR A 591 17.19 38.40 -31.10
C THR A 591 16.40 38.64 -29.80
N SER A 592 15.15 38.17 -29.75
CA SER A 592 14.32 38.18 -28.53
C SER A 592 14.01 36.75 -28.05
N ILE A 593 14.17 36.51 -26.74
CA ILE A 593 13.87 35.24 -26.08
C ILE A 593 12.85 35.54 -24.97
N THR A 594 11.68 34.89 -25.00
CA THR A 594 10.59 35.20 -24.06
C THR A 594 9.97 33.92 -23.50
N GLY A 595 9.97 33.80 -22.17
CA GLY A 595 9.31 32.73 -21.43
C GLY A 595 8.13 33.24 -20.60
N SER A 596 6.98 32.57 -20.65
CA SER A 596 5.81 32.92 -19.82
C SER A 596 5.61 31.96 -18.65
N ILE A 597 5.25 32.50 -17.47
CA ILE A 597 4.98 31.77 -16.22
C ILE A 597 3.58 32.14 -15.71
N GLU A 598 2.78 31.15 -15.31
CA GLU A 598 1.37 31.34 -14.88
C GLU A 598 1.06 31.02 -13.41
N ALA A 599 2.03 30.60 -12.59
CA ALA A 599 1.74 30.03 -11.26
C ALA A 599 2.80 30.35 -10.18
N LYS A 600 2.37 30.52 -8.93
CA LYS A 600 3.22 30.97 -7.80
C LYS A 600 4.40 30.02 -7.49
N PRO A 601 5.65 30.51 -7.42
CA PRO A 601 6.76 29.74 -6.87
C PRO A 601 6.55 29.46 -5.38
N THR A 602 6.61 28.19 -4.99
CA THR A 602 6.61 27.75 -3.58
C THR A 602 7.75 26.76 -3.37
N GLY A 603 8.63 27.08 -2.40
CA GLY A 603 9.82 26.31 -2.07
C GLY A 603 10.81 27.17 -1.28
N SER A 604 11.39 26.60 -0.23
CA SER A 604 12.50 27.23 0.50
C SER A 604 13.84 26.82 -0.12
N VAL A 605 14.82 27.73 -0.11
CA VAL A 605 16.16 27.48 -0.66
C VAL A 605 17.07 26.96 0.45
N VAL A 606 17.57 25.73 0.30
CA VAL A 606 18.49 25.09 1.25
C VAL A 606 19.60 24.37 0.49
N GLY A 607 20.82 24.91 0.54
CA GLY A 607 22.04 24.26 0.03
C GLY A 607 22.91 25.11 -0.92
N PRO A 608 24.16 24.66 -1.21
CA PRO A 608 25.07 25.32 -2.13
C PRO A 608 24.54 25.32 -3.58
N LEU A 609 25.10 26.15 -4.47
CA LEU A 609 24.48 26.45 -5.77
C LEU A 609 24.27 25.27 -6.76
N GLN A 610 24.84 24.08 -6.49
CA GLN A 610 24.49 22.85 -7.22
C GLN A 610 23.13 22.26 -6.79
N GLY A 611 22.68 22.52 -5.56
CA GLY A 611 21.34 22.23 -5.04
C GLY A 611 20.33 23.37 -5.27
N LEU A 612 20.71 24.49 -5.89
CA LEU A 612 19.86 25.69 -6.04
C LEU A 612 18.63 25.50 -6.92
N MET A 613 18.52 24.38 -7.63
CA MET A 613 17.41 24.13 -8.54
C MET A 613 16.19 23.64 -7.75
N GLY A 614 15.67 24.53 -6.90
CA GLY A 614 14.44 24.34 -6.13
C GLY A 614 13.22 24.19 -7.03
N THR A 615 12.05 24.12 -6.42
CA THR A 615 10.78 23.59 -6.97
C THR A 615 10.41 24.02 -8.39
N ARG A 616 10.85 25.21 -8.87
CA ARG A 616 10.52 25.77 -10.19
C ARG A 616 11.68 26.48 -10.91
N SER A 617 12.91 25.97 -10.82
CA SER A 617 14.05 26.53 -11.56
C SER A 617 14.11 26.10 -13.03
N TYR A 618 14.35 27.06 -13.91
CA TYR A 618 14.55 26.84 -15.35
C TYR A 618 16.03 26.91 -15.71
N ARG A 619 16.49 26.09 -16.65
CA ARG A 619 17.85 26.06 -17.18
C ARG A 619 17.82 26.34 -18.68
N MET A 620 18.53 27.36 -19.15
CA MET A 620 18.80 27.57 -20.57
C MET A 620 20.25 27.19 -20.89
N ASN A 621 20.50 26.42 -21.95
CA ASN A 621 21.82 26.09 -22.48
C ASN A 621 21.93 26.62 -23.92
N LEU A 622 22.92 27.48 -24.20
CA LEU A 622 23.15 28.10 -25.51
C LEU A 622 23.98 27.24 -26.49
N ASN A 623 24.30 26.01 -26.09
CA ASN A 623 24.81 24.93 -26.96
C ASN A 623 26.08 25.26 -27.78
N GLY A 624 26.92 26.17 -27.29
CA GLY A 624 28.20 26.53 -27.91
C GLY A 624 28.13 27.53 -29.08
N GLY A 625 26.98 28.18 -29.29
CA GLY A 625 26.91 29.34 -30.19
C GLY A 625 27.71 30.54 -29.67
N SER A 626 27.94 31.54 -30.53
CA SER A 626 28.52 32.83 -30.11
C SER A 626 27.66 33.49 -29.02
N ASP A 627 28.22 34.48 -28.32
CA ASP A 627 27.48 35.24 -27.31
C ASP A 627 26.15 35.81 -27.85
N ILE A 628 25.17 35.95 -26.94
CA ILE A 628 23.94 36.68 -27.20
C ILE A 628 24.31 38.16 -27.51
N PRO A 629 23.96 38.71 -28.68
CA PRO A 629 24.36 40.06 -29.08
C PRO A 629 23.95 41.12 -28.06
N THR A 630 24.77 42.14 -27.89
CA THR A 630 24.62 43.20 -26.87
C THR A 630 23.37 44.06 -27.01
N ASN A 631 22.49 43.81 -27.99
CA ASN A 631 21.18 44.44 -28.17
C ASN A 631 19.99 43.47 -28.06
N SER A 632 20.22 42.22 -27.62
CA SER A 632 19.19 41.19 -27.47
C SER A 632 18.41 41.35 -26.17
N THR A 633 17.18 40.84 -26.15
CA THR A 633 16.31 40.88 -24.96
C THR A 633 15.95 39.48 -24.48
N ILE A 634 16.15 39.25 -23.19
CA ILE A 634 15.56 38.12 -22.46
C ILE A 634 14.42 38.69 -21.62
N ALA A 635 13.20 38.19 -21.84
CA ALA A 635 12.00 38.66 -21.17
C ALA A 635 11.27 37.52 -20.45
N LEU A 636 10.67 37.84 -19.31
CA LEU A 636 9.71 36.98 -18.63
C LEU A 636 8.33 37.64 -18.62
N ILE A 637 7.30 36.85 -18.90
CA ILE A 637 5.89 37.30 -18.84
C ILE A 637 5.21 36.59 -17.68
N GLY A 638 4.69 37.38 -16.73
CA GLY A 638 3.75 36.90 -15.72
C GLY A 638 2.32 37.02 -16.24
N ASN A 639 1.73 35.90 -16.67
CA ASN A 639 0.32 35.85 -17.02
C ASN A 639 -0.49 35.64 -15.73
N ASN A 640 -1.47 36.50 -15.46
CA ASN A 640 -2.38 36.35 -14.32
C ASN A 640 -3.80 36.70 -14.75
N TYR A 641 -4.69 35.71 -14.73
CA TYR A 641 -6.11 35.88 -15.08
C TYR A 641 -6.96 35.94 -13.81
N ASN A 642 -7.47 37.13 -13.48
CA ASN A 642 -8.40 37.33 -12.38
C ASN A 642 -9.75 36.63 -12.66
N TYR A 643 -9.96 35.46 -12.07
CA TYR A 643 -11.26 34.78 -12.03
C TYR A 643 -11.69 34.43 -10.61
N GLY A 644 -12.76 35.07 -10.14
CA GLY A 644 -13.54 34.66 -8.97
C GLY A 644 -12.95 35.03 -7.60
N THR A 645 -13.81 35.49 -6.70
CA THR A 645 -13.50 35.90 -5.31
C THR A 645 -13.37 34.72 -4.34
N GLY A 646 -13.06 33.51 -4.83
CA GLY A 646 -12.90 32.30 -4.03
C GLY A 646 -11.46 32.11 -3.55
N ALA A 647 -11.26 31.68 -2.30
CA ALA A 647 -9.97 31.59 -1.60
C ALA A 647 -9.02 30.47 -2.08
N GLY A 648 -9.00 30.17 -3.38
CA GLY A 648 -8.20 29.07 -3.98
C GLY A 648 -7.69 29.36 -5.40
N SER A 649 -7.69 30.60 -5.87
CA SER A 649 -7.04 31.01 -7.11
C SER A 649 -5.54 31.24 -6.89
N ASP A 650 -4.69 30.69 -7.77
CA ASP A 650 -3.22 30.83 -7.71
C ASP A 650 -2.78 32.23 -8.18
N SER A 651 -3.12 33.25 -7.38
CA SER A 651 -2.69 34.61 -7.64
C SER A 651 -1.18 34.74 -7.45
N LEU A 652 -0.50 35.32 -8.44
CA LEU A 652 0.92 35.72 -8.42
C LEU A 652 1.17 36.91 -7.45
N LEU A 653 0.79 36.75 -6.18
CA LEU A 653 1.09 37.67 -5.09
C LEU A 653 2.53 37.44 -4.60
N GLY A 654 3.45 38.20 -5.19
CA GLY A 654 4.86 38.28 -4.82
C GLY A 654 5.45 39.63 -5.24
N ASN A 655 6.51 40.06 -4.55
CA ASN A 655 7.23 41.29 -4.86
C ASN A 655 8.30 41.01 -5.94
N LEU A 656 8.52 41.97 -6.86
CA LEU A 656 9.53 41.88 -7.92
C LEU A 656 10.96 41.65 -7.39
N GLN A 657 11.22 42.06 -6.14
CA GLN A 657 12.50 41.94 -5.45
C GLN A 657 13.07 40.52 -5.38
N ASN A 658 12.26 39.47 -5.57
CA ASN A 658 12.72 38.11 -5.42
C ASN A 658 13.29 37.50 -6.72
N LEU A 659 13.08 38.08 -7.91
CA LEU A 659 13.41 37.44 -9.19
C LEU A 659 14.84 37.75 -9.65
N PHE A 660 15.72 36.74 -9.67
CA PHE A 660 17.13 36.89 -10.06
C PHE A 660 17.52 36.11 -11.32
N VAL A 661 18.55 36.58 -12.02
CA VAL A 661 19.24 35.86 -13.10
C VAL A 661 20.66 35.52 -12.64
N ALA A 662 20.99 34.23 -12.66
CA ALA A 662 22.35 33.74 -12.42
C ALA A 662 22.92 33.02 -13.65
N GLN A 663 24.24 33.01 -13.76
CA GLN A 663 24.99 32.49 -14.90
C GLN A 663 26.15 31.59 -14.44
N SER A 664 26.45 30.51 -15.17
CA SER A 664 27.68 29.71 -15.02
C SER A 664 28.23 29.23 -16.36
N THR A 665 29.55 28.97 -16.41
CA THR A 665 30.28 28.46 -17.60
C THR A 665 30.27 26.94 -17.73
N THR A 666 29.82 26.21 -16.71
CA THR A 666 29.70 24.75 -16.73
C THR A 666 28.47 24.32 -15.94
N GLY A 667 27.87 23.18 -16.30
CA GLY A 667 26.62 22.70 -15.69
C GLY A 667 26.74 22.31 -14.21
N THR A 668 27.97 22.26 -13.70
CA THR A 668 28.37 21.90 -12.33
C THR A 668 29.27 22.98 -11.67
N GLY A 669 29.54 24.10 -12.35
CA GLY A 669 30.46 25.12 -11.86
C GLY A 669 29.85 26.07 -10.82
N SER A 670 30.67 27.01 -10.35
CA SER A 670 30.19 28.14 -9.56
C SER A 670 29.24 29.00 -10.39
N TRP A 671 28.13 29.41 -9.78
CA TRP A 671 27.13 30.28 -10.40
C TRP A 671 27.26 31.70 -9.86
N THR A 672 27.24 32.70 -10.72
CA THR A 672 27.30 34.13 -10.36
C THR A 672 25.92 34.76 -10.56
N VAL A 673 25.37 35.42 -9.54
CA VAL A 673 24.17 36.26 -9.68
C VAL A 673 24.56 37.54 -10.45
N ARG A 674 23.81 37.90 -11.50
CA ARG A 674 24.17 38.98 -12.45
C ARG A 674 23.21 40.19 -12.44
N SER A 675 22.18 40.19 -11.59
CA SER A 675 21.25 41.31 -11.41
C SER A 675 20.64 41.30 -10.01
N ILE A 676 20.35 42.49 -9.45
CA ILE A 676 19.67 42.67 -8.14
C ILE A 676 18.62 43.79 -8.15
N THR A 677 18.33 44.41 -9.32
CA THR A 677 17.62 45.69 -9.36
C THR A 677 16.59 45.79 -10.48
N SER A 678 15.32 45.55 -10.15
CA SER A 678 14.17 46.08 -10.90
C SER A 678 12.89 46.15 -10.04
N GLY A 679 12.61 47.32 -9.47
CA GLY A 679 11.30 47.70 -8.96
C GLY A 679 10.91 47.19 -7.56
N THR A 680 10.33 48.09 -6.76
CA THR A 680 9.50 47.75 -5.61
C THR A 680 8.04 47.65 -6.07
N GLY A 681 7.40 46.48 -5.96
CA GLY A 681 6.00 46.32 -6.34
C GLY A 681 5.57 44.88 -6.61
N SER A 682 4.26 44.65 -6.62
CA SER A 682 3.65 43.38 -7.04
C SER A 682 3.80 43.14 -8.54
N PHE A 683 3.83 41.88 -8.97
CA PHE A 683 3.71 41.54 -10.39
C PHE A 683 2.38 42.03 -10.99
N THR A 684 2.46 42.72 -12.12
CA THR A 684 1.32 43.17 -12.93
C THR A 684 1.05 42.13 -14.01
N ALA A 685 -0.22 41.75 -14.15
CA ALA A 685 -0.65 40.76 -15.16
C ALA A 685 -0.23 41.17 -16.58
N ASN A 686 0.16 40.19 -17.40
CA ASN A 686 0.41 40.33 -18.84
C ASN A 686 1.45 41.41 -19.19
N THR A 687 2.36 41.71 -18.27
CA THR A 687 3.40 42.74 -18.42
C THR A 687 4.72 42.09 -18.81
N ASN A 688 5.36 42.59 -19.88
CA ASN A 688 6.66 42.12 -20.34
C ASN A 688 7.79 42.66 -19.45
N TYR A 689 8.28 41.85 -18.51
CA TYR A 689 9.45 42.19 -17.72
C TYR A 689 10.70 42.02 -18.58
N THR A 690 11.14 43.14 -19.15
CA THR A 690 12.16 43.19 -20.21
C THR A 690 13.39 43.93 -19.69
N ARG A 691 14.58 43.31 -19.75
CA ARG A 691 15.85 44.03 -19.58
C ARG A 691 16.47 44.29 -20.95
N THR A 692 16.34 45.51 -21.44
CA THR A 692 17.20 46.02 -22.51
C THR A 692 18.56 46.42 -21.94
N THR A 693 19.61 46.14 -22.70
CA THR A 693 21.02 46.42 -22.39
C THR A 693 21.41 47.89 -22.58
N ALA A 694 20.47 48.82 -22.38
CA ALA A 694 20.69 50.25 -22.50
C ALA A 694 21.04 50.87 -21.13
N THR A 695 22.34 51.10 -20.92
CA THR A 695 22.92 52.12 -20.02
C THR A 695 22.39 52.20 -18.57
N GLY A 696 23.13 51.64 -17.60
CA GLY A 696 23.11 52.16 -16.21
C GLY A 696 23.28 51.16 -15.06
N ALA A 697 22.98 49.87 -15.23
CA ALA A 697 22.98 48.87 -14.14
C ALA A 697 23.44 47.48 -14.63
N PRO A 698 23.78 46.55 -13.71
CA PRO A 698 25.04 45.80 -13.69
C PRO A 698 25.38 45.09 -15.02
N GLY A 699 26.30 45.71 -15.78
CA GLY A 699 27.05 45.13 -16.91
C GLY A 699 26.25 44.58 -18.10
N PRO A 700 26.89 44.44 -19.29
CA PRO A 700 26.51 43.38 -20.19
C PRO A 700 26.72 42.02 -19.50
N ILE A 701 26.04 40.98 -19.98
CA ILE A 701 26.46 39.60 -19.70
C ILE A 701 27.85 39.46 -20.32
N SER A 702 28.89 39.55 -19.48
CA SER A 702 30.29 39.60 -19.95
C SER A 702 30.64 38.28 -20.65
N PRO A 703 31.22 38.33 -21.87
CA PRO A 703 31.58 37.13 -22.62
C PRO A 703 32.69 36.38 -21.87
N LEU A 704 32.36 35.20 -21.36
CA LEU A 704 33.33 34.30 -20.75
C LEU A 704 33.84 33.37 -21.87
N ALA A 705 35.14 33.45 -22.15
CA ALA A 705 35.75 32.98 -23.40
C ALA A 705 35.83 31.44 -23.58
N THR A 706 34.88 30.66 -23.04
CA THR A 706 34.84 29.20 -23.21
C THR A 706 33.43 28.64 -23.06
N ASN A 707 33.07 27.76 -24.00
CA ASN A 707 31.73 27.22 -24.25
C ASN A 707 30.94 26.73 -23.01
N GLY A 708 29.66 27.11 -22.93
CA GLY A 708 28.66 26.40 -22.13
C GLY A 708 27.92 27.27 -21.11
N GLU A 709 27.27 28.34 -21.56
CA GLU A 709 26.53 29.21 -20.64
C GLU A 709 25.19 28.60 -20.20
N TYR A 710 25.00 28.57 -18.88
CA TYR A 710 23.75 28.19 -18.24
C TYR A 710 23.10 29.38 -17.55
N PHE A 711 21.81 29.62 -17.80
CA PHE A 711 21.01 30.65 -17.14
C PHE A 711 19.89 30.05 -16.30
N CYS A 712 19.60 30.65 -15.15
CA CYS A 712 18.42 30.29 -14.35
C CYS A 712 17.68 31.50 -13.77
N PHE A 713 16.38 31.29 -13.53
CA PHE A 713 15.50 32.19 -12.77
C PHE A 713 15.10 31.52 -11.45
N ALA A 714 15.17 32.25 -10.34
CA ALA A 714 14.85 31.77 -9.00
C ALA A 714 14.25 32.88 -8.13
N THR A 715 13.57 32.49 -7.04
CA THR A 715 13.11 33.38 -5.97
C THR A 715 13.96 33.22 -4.71
N ASP A 716 14.55 34.30 -4.20
CA ASP A 716 15.33 34.25 -2.96
C ASP A 716 14.46 34.10 -1.70
N ALA A 717 15.06 33.48 -0.68
CA ALA A 717 14.60 33.41 0.70
C ALA A 717 15.66 33.99 1.65
N SER A 718 16.11 35.22 1.34
CA SER A 718 17.14 36.01 2.03
C SER A 718 18.57 35.45 1.99
N SER A 719 19.55 36.35 1.84
CA SER A 719 20.99 36.08 2.00
C SER A 719 21.44 35.80 3.46
N ALA A 720 20.50 35.62 4.38
CA ALA A 720 20.72 35.41 5.79
C ALA A 720 21.19 33.97 6.11
N PRO A 721 21.83 33.75 7.28
CA PRO A 721 21.90 32.41 7.87
C PRO A 721 20.49 31.94 8.23
N ASN A 722 20.24 30.63 8.16
CA ASN A 722 18.93 30.03 8.43
C ASN A 722 19.16 28.71 9.18
N VAL A 723 18.76 28.63 10.45
CA VAL A 723 19.18 27.57 11.36
C VAL A 723 17.99 26.87 11.99
N GLY A 724 17.79 25.60 11.63
CA GLY A 724 16.71 24.77 12.17
C GLY A 724 17.20 23.57 12.98
N PRO A 725 16.36 22.98 13.85
CA PRO A 725 16.62 21.68 14.43
C PRO A 725 16.45 20.58 13.37
N GLN A 726 17.49 19.78 13.18
CA GLN A 726 17.59 18.70 12.21
C GLN A 726 17.17 17.34 12.79
N SER A 727 17.50 17.08 14.06
CA SER A 727 17.14 15.83 14.73
C SER A 727 17.00 15.98 16.24
N ILE A 728 16.18 15.11 16.84
CA ILE A 728 15.90 15.03 18.27
C ILE A 728 16.18 13.60 18.74
N SER A 729 16.91 13.48 19.85
CA SER A 729 17.23 12.23 20.54
C SER A 729 16.97 12.37 22.05
N PRO A 730 16.33 11.37 22.69
CA PRO A 730 15.80 10.13 22.11
C PRO A 730 14.55 10.39 21.24
N SER A 731 14.20 9.41 20.42
CA SER A 731 12.95 9.36 19.65
C SER A 731 12.51 7.91 19.43
N GLY A 732 11.22 7.69 19.18
CA GLY A 732 10.63 6.36 19.10
C GLY A 732 10.56 5.64 20.45
N SER A 733 10.41 4.32 20.44
CA SER A 733 10.44 3.52 21.67
C SER A 733 11.87 3.14 22.02
N SER A 734 12.35 3.64 23.16
CA SER A 734 13.71 3.41 23.64
C SER A 734 13.67 2.60 24.93
N PHE A 735 14.56 1.60 25.02
CA PHE A 735 14.70 0.77 26.22
C PHE A 735 15.99 1.13 26.96
N TYR A 736 15.87 1.38 28.26
CA TYR A 736 16.95 1.81 29.15
C TYR A 736 17.22 0.74 30.23
N PRO A 737 18.45 0.63 30.76
CA PRO A 737 18.75 -0.28 31.87
C PRO A 737 17.85 -0.10 33.09
N ASN A 738 17.67 -1.17 33.86
CA ASN A 738 16.97 -1.08 35.13
C ASN A 738 17.71 -0.15 36.10
N GLY A 739 16.97 0.72 36.78
CA GLY A 739 17.52 1.80 37.62
C GLY A 739 17.86 3.11 36.89
N THR A 740 17.65 3.24 35.58
CA THR A 740 17.78 4.53 34.89
C THR A 740 16.74 5.53 35.40
N THR A 741 17.17 6.59 36.10
CA THR A 741 16.34 7.72 36.55
C THR A 741 16.41 8.93 35.63
N ASN A 742 17.43 8.97 34.77
CA ASN A 742 17.86 10.12 33.98
C ASN A 742 18.04 9.67 32.52
N ILE A 743 17.42 10.39 31.57
CA ILE A 743 17.53 10.12 30.14
C ILE A 743 18.32 11.25 29.47
N PRO A 744 19.50 10.97 28.88
CA PRO A 744 20.27 11.95 28.13
C PRO A 744 19.46 12.56 26.98
N MET A 745 19.45 13.88 26.91
CA MET A 745 18.72 14.66 25.90
C MET A 745 19.70 15.32 24.95
N THR A 746 19.72 14.88 23.69
CA THR A 746 20.60 15.41 22.64
C THR A 746 19.84 15.75 21.36
N GLY A 747 20.41 16.58 20.51
CA GLY A 747 19.86 16.92 19.20
C GLY A 747 20.95 17.38 18.24
N VAL A 748 20.52 17.74 17.04
CA VAL A 748 21.39 18.37 16.03
C VAL A 748 20.64 19.54 15.44
N ILE A 749 21.30 20.70 15.30
CA ILE A 749 20.85 21.80 14.47
C ILE A 749 21.68 21.87 13.18
N ILE A 750 21.12 22.45 12.11
CA ILE A 750 21.79 22.65 10.84
C ILE A 750 21.61 24.10 10.37
N ASN A 751 22.69 24.73 9.88
CA ASN A 751 22.57 25.98 9.14
C ASN A 751 22.31 25.67 7.66
N SER A 752 21.04 25.79 7.28
CA SER A 752 20.52 25.62 5.93
C SER A 752 20.63 26.86 5.05
N GLY A 753 21.04 28.01 5.61
CA GLY A 753 21.13 29.30 4.92
C GLY A 753 22.38 29.47 4.05
N LEU A 754 22.49 30.64 3.41
CA LEU A 754 23.52 30.95 2.42
C LEU A 754 24.75 31.68 2.98
N SER A 755 24.76 31.97 4.28
CA SER A 755 25.89 32.55 5.00
C SER A 755 26.09 31.89 6.37
N ALA A 756 27.29 32.01 6.95
CA ALA A 756 27.59 31.49 8.28
C ALA A 756 26.89 32.32 9.37
N THR A 757 26.55 31.70 10.51
CA THR A 757 25.88 32.42 11.61
C THR A 757 26.77 33.53 12.17
N THR A 758 26.28 34.76 12.22
CA THR A 758 26.98 35.90 12.83
C THR A 758 26.65 36.07 14.31
N ASN A 759 25.50 35.53 14.74
CA ASN A 759 25.04 35.53 16.12
C ASN A 759 25.03 34.09 16.69
N PRO A 760 25.15 33.90 18.01
CA PRO A 760 24.92 32.60 18.64
C PRO A 760 23.47 32.13 18.43
N VAL A 761 23.30 30.81 18.27
CA VAL A 761 22.00 30.17 18.07
C VAL A 761 21.52 29.60 19.40
N THR A 762 20.37 30.06 19.89
CA THR A 762 19.74 29.52 21.10
C THR A 762 18.82 28.37 20.72
N VAL A 763 18.90 27.25 21.44
CA VAL A 763 18.04 26.09 21.23
C VAL A 763 17.37 25.73 22.55
N VAL A 764 16.04 25.72 22.56
CA VAL A 764 15.20 25.41 23.71
C VAL A 764 14.50 24.08 23.45
N ARG A 765 14.76 23.09 24.31
CA ARG A 765 14.03 21.83 24.34
C ARG A 765 12.96 21.87 25.41
N GLN A 766 11.74 21.49 25.05
CA GLN A 766 10.62 21.29 25.96
C GLN A 766 10.07 19.86 25.81
N ILE A 767 9.63 19.25 26.90
CA ILE A 767 8.80 18.03 26.86
C ILE A 767 7.37 18.41 27.21
N ILE A 768 6.48 18.33 26.21
CA ILE A 768 5.09 18.75 26.30
C ILE A 768 4.35 17.94 27.37
N GLY A 769 3.55 18.61 28.20
CA GLY A 769 2.85 17.99 29.33
C GLY A 769 3.70 17.79 30.59
N THR A 770 4.96 18.26 30.61
CA THR A 770 5.84 18.20 31.79
C THR A 770 6.43 19.57 32.12
N ALA A 771 7.08 19.68 33.28
CA ALA A 771 7.85 20.87 33.66
C ALA A 771 9.27 20.93 33.04
N TYR A 772 9.66 19.95 32.22
CA TYR A 772 11.00 19.90 31.64
C TYR A 772 11.14 20.92 30.49
N ILE A 773 12.01 21.91 30.72
CA ILE A 773 12.51 22.88 29.74
C ILE A 773 14.02 23.00 29.95
N SER A 774 14.81 22.84 28.89
CA SER A 774 16.27 23.00 28.92
C SER A 774 16.73 23.82 27.72
N THR A 775 17.61 24.80 27.97
CA THR A 775 18.16 25.67 26.93
C THR A 775 19.65 25.41 26.76
N THR A 776 20.13 25.44 25.52
CA THR A 776 21.56 25.40 25.19
C THR A 776 21.86 26.40 24.07
N THR A 777 23.13 26.71 23.84
CA THR A 777 23.54 27.73 22.86
C THR A 777 24.69 27.20 22.01
N VAL A 778 24.53 27.27 20.69
CA VAL A 778 25.62 27.01 19.74
C VAL A 778 26.29 28.36 19.41
N PRO A 779 27.64 28.47 19.50
CA PRO A 779 28.35 29.70 19.17
C PRO A 779 28.11 30.20 17.73
N ALA A 780 28.38 31.49 17.52
CA ALA A 780 28.45 32.07 16.17
C ALA A 780 29.56 31.39 15.34
N GLY A 781 29.41 31.40 14.02
CA GLY A 781 30.35 30.80 13.06
C GLY A 781 29.92 29.42 12.54
N LEU A 782 28.68 29.00 12.77
CA LEU A 782 28.14 27.77 12.17
C LEU A 782 28.04 27.95 10.64
N GLY A 783 28.92 27.28 9.91
CA GLY A 783 29.08 27.43 8.47
C GLY A 783 27.87 26.97 7.66
N VAL A 784 27.83 27.35 6.38
CA VAL A 784 26.79 26.93 5.43
C VAL A 784 26.76 25.41 5.32
N SER A 785 25.56 24.81 5.46
CA SER A 785 25.33 23.36 5.51
C SER A 785 26.05 22.62 6.66
N ALA A 786 26.64 23.33 7.62
CA ALA A 786 27.26 22.72 8.79
C ALA A 786 26.21 22.37 9.86
N THR A 787 26.46 21.28 10.58
CA THR A 787 25.65 20.83 11.71
C THR A 787 26.35 21.11 13.04
N ALA A 788 25.58 21.25 14.11
CA ALA A 788 26.08 21.33 15.47
C ALA A 788 25.25 20.43 16.39
N ASN A 789 25.93 19.60 17.18
CA ASN A 789 25.30 18.78 18.20
C ASN A 789 24.85 19.66 19.37
N THR A 790 23.61 19.48 19.82
CA THR A 790 23.07 20.10 21.03
C THR A 790 22.97 19.06 22.13
N THR A 791 23.38 19.44 23.35
CA THR A 791 23.22 18.63 24.56
C THR A 791 22.47 19.45 25.59
N PHE A 792 21.50 18.82 26.24
CA PHE A 792 20.59 19.42 27.22
C PHE A 792 20.77 18.72 28.58
N ALA A 793 20.10 19.21 29.62
CA ALA A 793 20.03 18.48 30.89
C ALA A 793 19.34 17.11 30.70
N ASP A 794 19.64 16.12 31.54
CA ASP A 794 18.93 14.84 31.48
C ASP A 794 17.45 15.03 31.83
N PHE A 795 16.56 14.34 31.12
CA PHE A 795 15.16 14.25 31.51
C PHE A 795 14.99 13.26 32.67
N THR A 796 14.40 13.72 33.77
CA THR A 796 14.21 12.96 35.00
C THR A 796 12.73 12.85 35.34
N GLY A 797 12.36 11.83 36.13
CA GLY A 797 10.96 11.64 36.56
C GLY A 797 10.01 11.15 35.47
N PHE A 798 10.53 10.49 34.44
CA PHE A 798 9.71 9.85 33.41
C PHE A 798 8.94 8.65 33.97
N THR A 799 7.79 8.35 33.37
CA THR A 799 7.02 7.13 33.62
C THR A 799 7.31 6.13 32.50
N THR A 800 7.75 4.93 32.86
CA THR A 800 8.03 3.86 31.87
C THR A 800 6.78 3.52 31.05
N GLY A 801 6.93 3.42 29.72
CA GLY A 801 5.84 3.12 28.79
C GLY A 801 4.93 4.31 28.42
N VAL A 802 5.13 5.50 28.99
CA VAL A 802 4.37 6.70 28.61
C VAL A 802 5.05 7.41 27.44
N THR A 803 4.31 7.68 26.37
CA THR A 803 4.82 8.45 25.23
C THR A 803 4.83 9.95 25.56
N TYR A 804 5.99 10.58 25.39
CA TYR A 804 6.23 12.00 25.57
C TYR A 804 6.52 12.67 24.23
N GLN A 805 6.02 13.90 24.03
CA GLN A 805 6.39 14.73 22.88
C GLN A 805 7.53 15.68 23.29
N ILE A 806 8.69 15.54 22.65
CA ILE A 806 9.78 16.52 22.70
C ILE A 806 9.53 17.55 21.59
N LYS A 807 9.71 18.83 21.91
CA LYS A 807 9.80 19.93 20.95
C LYS A 807 11.11 20.67 21.13
N ASP A 808 11.90 20.75 20.07
CA ASP A 808 13.03 21.68 19.98
C ASP A 808 12.56 22.94 19.26
N SER A 809 12.93 24.10 19.80
CA SER A 809 12.68 25.43 19.22
C SER A 809 14.00 26.20 19.16
N VAL A 810 14.36 26.67 17.98
CA VAL A 810 15.57 27.44 17.69
C VAL A 810 15.23 28.93 17.65
N TYR A 811 16.15 29.76 18.11
CA TYR A 811 16.06 31.22 18.00
C TYR A 811 17.44 31.82 17.75
N MET A 812 17.56 32.59 16.68
CA MET A 812 18.75 33.38 16.34
C MET A 812 18.30 34.75 15.80
N VAL A 813 18.94 35.83 16.26
CA VAL A 813 18.67 37.17 15.73
C VAL A 813 19.20 37.26 14.29
N GLY A 814 18.32 37.54 13.34
CA GLY A 814 18.66 37.61 11.92
C GLY A 814 18.54 36.28 11.16
N ASP A 815 17.78 35.31 11.68
CA ASP A 815 17.41 34.12 10.90
C ASP A 815 16.48 34.47 9.72
N GLY A 816 16.74 33.87 8.56
CA GLY A 816 15.97 34.07 7.34
C GLY A 816 14.63 33.33 7.26
N SER A 817 14.33 32.35 8.13
CA SER A 817 13.11 31.54 8.01
C SER A 817 12.54 31.04 9.35
N PRO A 818 11.50 31.71 9.91
CA PRO A 818 10.83 31.23 11.13
C PRO A 818 10.00 29.95 10.93
N SER A 819 9.98 29.38 9.72
CA SER A 819 9.18 28.20 9.38
C SER A 819 9.84 26.87 9.76
N ASN A 820 11.16 26.87 9.94
CA ASN A 820 11.96 25.71 10.36
C ASN A 820 12.58 25.89 11.75
N ASP A 821 12.13 26.87 12.52
CA ASP A 821 12.57 27.09 13.91
C ASP A 821 12.17 25.95 14.86
N THR A 822 11.20 25.11 14.50
CA THR A 822 10.69 24.07 15.40
C THR A 822 10.64 22.68 14.79
N LEU A 823 11.06 21.69 15.56
CA LEU A 823 10.92 20.26 15.27
C LEU A 823 10.27 19.58 16.47
N SER A 824 9.49 18.53 16.24
CA SER A 824 8.92 17.69 17.30
C SER A 824 9.15 16.22 17.01
N ALA A 825 9.42 15.47 18.08
CA ALA A 825 9.54 14.02 18.05
C ALA A 825 8.77 13.43 19.23
N PHE A 826 8.29 12.19 19.07
CA PHE A 826 7.74 11.41 20.17
C PHE A 826 8.80 10.43 20.66
N PHE A 827 8.91 10.24 21.97
CA PHE A 827 9.68 9.15 22.55
C PHE A 827 8.89 8.44 23.65
N THR A 828 9.06 7.12 23.73
CA THR A 828 8.48 6.29 24.79
C THR A 828 9.63 5.62 25.53
N PRO A 829 10.04 6.11 26.71
CA PRO A 829 11.07 5.48 27.50
C PRO A 829 10.50 4.26 28.20
N ASN A 830 11.16 3.13 28.03
CA ASN A 830 10.82 1.87 28.68
C ASN A 830 12.03 1.45 29.52
N ILE A 831 11.79 1.00 30.76
CA ILE A 831 12.81 0.25 31.49
C ILE A 831 12.83 -1.17 30.92
N ALA A 832 13.99 -1.61 30.43
CA ALA A 832 14.19 -2.96 29.94
C ALA A 832 13.95 -3.98 31.06
N LYS A 833 13.14 -4.99 30.76
CA LYS A 833 12.86 -6.10 31.68
C LYS A 833 13.91 -7.20 31.53
N LYS A 834 13.71 -8.33 32.20
CA LYS A 834 14.66 -9.44 32.24
C LYS A 834 14.87 -10.10 30.87
N MET A 835 13.82 -10.14 30.05
CA MET A 835 13.75 -10.91 28.79
C MET A 835 13.24 -10.04 27.64
N LEU A 836 13.68 -10.33 26.41
CA LEU A 836 13.14 -9.74 25.17
C LEU A 836 12.64 -10.83 24.23
N ILE A 837 11.45 -10.63 23.66
CA ILE A 837 10.89 -11.46 22.59
C ILE A 837 10.97 -10.67 21.28
N ILE A 838 11.87 -11.05 20.39
CA ILE A 838 11.93 -10.55 19.01
C ILE A 838 11.23 -11.52 18.05
N TRP A 839 10.34 -11.02 17.20
CA TRP A 839 9.49 -11.88 16.38
C TRP A 839 9.22 -11.32 14.98
N ASN A 840 9.15 -12.21 13.98
CA ASN A 840 8.36 -11.99 12.76
C ASN A 840 7.19 -12.99 12.65
N ASP A 841 7.24 -14.12 13.37
CA ASP A 841 6.12 -15.05 13.49
C ASP A 841 5.20 -14.68 14.68
N GLN A 842 4.03 -14.14 14.35
CA GLN A 842 3.01 -13.74 15.33
C GLN A 842 2.40 -14.92 16.10
N PRO A 843 2.01 -16.05 15.47
CA PRO A 843 1.45 -17.19 16.18
C PRO A 843 2.38 -17.75 17.27
N SER A 844 3.68 -17.90 16.99
CA SER A 844 4.68 -18.30 17.98
C SER A 844 4.80 -17.28 19.12
N ARG A 845 4.89 -15.99 18.81
CA ARG A 845 4.92 -14.91 19.82
C ARG A 845 3.77 -15.05 20.82
N ASP A 846 2.56 -15.26 20.33
CA ASP A 846 1.36 -15.37 21.18
C ASP A 846 1.37 -16.67 22.02
N SER A 847 1.80 -17.79 21.44
CA SER A 847 1.99 -19.07 22.13
C SER A 847 2.99 -19.01 23.30
N LEU A 848 4.14 -18.33 23.11
CA LEU A 848 5.14 -18.11 24.17
C LEU A 848 4.62 -17.16 25.26
N ILE A 849 3.94 -16.08 24.88
CA ILE A 849 3.37 -15.10 25.80
C ILE A 849 2.41 -15.77 26.80
N ILE A 850 1.56 -16.70 26.34
CA ILE A 850 0.66 -17.45 27.20
C ILE A 850 1.45 -18.30 28.22
N HIS A 851 2.53 -18.96 27.80
CA HIS A 851 3.37 -19.75 28.69
C HIS A 851 4.15 -18.91 29.70
N LEU A 852 4.74 -17.78 29.27
CA LEU A 852 5.48 -16.89 30.18
C LEU A 852 4.55 -16.29 31.25
N ASN A 853 3.32 -15.91 30.88
CA ASN A 853 2.31 -15.41 31.83
C ASN A 853 1.84 -16.48 32.85
N ASN A 854 1.96 -17.76 32.52
CA ASN A 854 1.68 -18.88 33.43
C ASN A 854 2.94 -19.36 34.20
N SER A 855 4.04 -18.60 34.16
CA SER A 855 5.32 -18.95 34.77
C SER A 855 5.82 -17.87 35.73
N VAL A 856 6.96 -18.10 36.40
CA VAL A 856 7.64 -17.09 37.24
C VAL A 856 8.09 -15.85 36.45
N TYR A 857 8.10 -15.91 35.12
CA TYR A 857 8.45 -14.81 34.21
C TYR A 857 7.25 -13.93 33.81
N ALA A 858 6.07 -14.14 34.40
CA ALA A 858 4.92 -13.25 34.20
C ALA A 858 5.33 -11.80 34.48
N SER A 859 5.04 -10.89 33.54
CA SER A 859 5.47 -9.48 33.52
C SER A 859 6.97 -9.18 33.38
N GLN A 860 7.85 -10.19 33.25
CA GLN A 860 9.32 -10.01 33.19
C GLN A 860 9.90 -9.90 31.76
N TYR A 861 9.05 -9.77 30.74
CA TYR A 861 9.47 -9.76 29.33
C TYR A 861 8.96 -8.54 28.54
N ASP A 862 9.79 -8.08 27.60
CA ASP A 862 9.45 -7.10 26.57
C ASP A 862 9.23 -7.79 25.22
N VAL A 863 8.53 -7.11 24.30
CA VAL A 863 8.15 -7.67 22.99
C VAL A 863 8.43 -6.64 21.91
N ALA A 864 9.14 -7.02 20.85
CA ALA A 864 9.47 -6.16 19.72
C ALA A 864 9.39 -6.92 18.38
N PRO A 865 8.79 -6.35 17.32
CA PRO A 865 8.83 -6.96 15.99
C PRO A 865 10.22 -6.79 15.35
N THR A 866 10.64 -7.71 14.46
CA THR A 866 11.88 -7.56 13.68
C THR A 866 11.71 -6.71 12.41
N SER A 867 10.49 -6.26 12.10
CA SER A 867 10.16 -5.51 10.87
C SER A 867 10.35 -3.99 10.98
N GLY A 868 10.65 -3.47 12.17
CA GLY A 868 11.40 -2.23 12.33
C GLY A 868 12.90 -2.53 12.37
N ALA A 869 13.75 -1.49 12.33
CA ALA A 869 15.11 -1.67 12.85
C ALA A 869 14.99 -2.29 14.26
N LEU A 870 15.77 -3.34 14.55
CA LEU A 870 15.89 -3.85 15.92
C LEU A 870 16.08 -2.62 16.82
N PRO A 871 15.29 -2.46 17.90
CA PRO A 871 15.14 -1.18 18.58
C PRO A 871 16.54 -0.63 18.87
N ASN A 872 16.82 0.63 18.50
CA ASN A 872 18.17 1.23 18.57
C ASN A 872 18.83 1.18 19.98
N ALA A 873 18.12 0.68 20.99
CA ALA A 873 18.68 0.14 22.21
C ALA A 873 19.73 -0.94 21.93
N ALA A 874 20.87 -0.86 22.59
CA ALA A 874 21.80 -1.97 22.63
C ALA A 874 21.10 -3.19 23.27
N LEU A 875 21.07 -4.33 22.57
CA LEU A 875 20.49 -5.59 23.06
C LEU A 875 21.07 -6.02 24.42
N SER A 876 22.24 -5.48 24.81
CA SER A 876 22.89 -5.66 26.12
C SER A 876 22.00 -5.38 27.32
N ASN A 877 20.90 -4.63 27.15
CA ASN A 877 19.94 -4.35 28.22
C ASN A 877 19.16 -5.60 28.69
N TRP A 878 19.11 -6.67 27.88
CA TRP A 878 18.45 -7.93 28.22
C TRP A 878 19.46 -9.07 28.37
N LYS A 879 19.20 -9.99 29.31
CA LYS A 879 20.01 -11.20 29.53
C LYS A 879 19.49 -12.43 28.79
N THR A 880 18.20 -12.47 28.48
CA THR A 880 17.58 -13.57 27.74
C THR A 880 16.82 -13.03 26.54
N ILE A 881 17.07 -13.59 25.36
CA ILE A 881 16.38 -13.22 24.11
C ILE A 881 15.71 -14.47 23.52
N PHE A 882 14.43 -14.34 23.19
CA PHE A 882 13.68 -15.28 22.36
C PHE A 882 13.56 -14.69 20.95
N ALA A 883 14.08 -15.38 19.94
CA ALA A 883 14.12 -14.95 18.56
C ALA A 883 13.26 -15.88 17.68
N LEU A 884 12.14 -15.36 17.20
CA LEU A 884 11.03 -16.14 16.65
C LEU A 884 10.89 -15.87 15.15
N TYR A 885 11.43 -16.77 14.34
CA TYR A 885 11.46 -16.64 12.89
C TYR A 885 10.46 -17.59 12.21
N ALA A 886 9.68 -17.06 11.28
CA ALA A 886 8.80 -17.81 10.40
C ALA A 886 9.61 -18.72 9.45
N SER A 887 8.95 -19.73 8.85
CA SER A 887 9.54 -20.57 7.80
C SER A 887 10.06 -19.70 6.63
N ALA A 888 11.11 -20.18 5.95
CA ALA A 888 11.89 -19.47 4.94
C ALA A 888 12.51 -18.10 5.34
N ALA A 889 12.56 -17.73 6.62
CA ALA A 889 13.10 -16.44 7.04
C ALA A 889 14.64 -16.35 6.98
N ASN A 890 15.17 -15.51 6.09
CA ASN A 890 16.59 -15.21 6.03
C ASN A 890 17.00 -14.18 7.11
N ILE A 891 17.62 -14.68 8.19
CA ILE A 891 18.05 -13.89 9.37
C ILE A 891 19.06 -12.77 9.04
N SER A 892 19.82 -12.87 7.95
CA SER A 892 20.77 -11.81 7.54
C SER A 892 20.13 -10.74 6.67
N ALA A 893 19.05 -11.06 5.94
CA ALA A 893 18.23 -10.08 5.25
C ALA A 893 17.30 -9.30 6.21
N ILE A 894 16.92 -9.90 7.34
CA ILE A 894 16.10 -9.27 8.38
C ILE A 894 17.00 -8.37 9.25
N THR A 895 17.08 -7.08 8.88
CA THR A 895 17.52 -5.95 9.73
C THR A 895 18.84 -6.17 10.51
N ASN A 896 19.82 -6.86 9.89
CA ASN A 896 21.11 -7.23 10.50
C ASN A 896 20.97 -7.97 11.85
N SER A 897 19.90 -8.75 12.02
CA SER A 897 19.57 -9.38 13.31
C SER A 897 20.63 -10.39 13.76
N ARG A 898 21.22 -11.15 12.82
CA ARG A 898 22.42 -12.00 13.04
C ARG A 898 23.55 -11.23 13.75
N ASP A 899 23.99 -10.12 13.18
CA ASP A 899 25.17 -9.39 13.68
C ASP A 899 24.88 -8.74 15.04
N SER A 900 23.64 -8.26 15.22
CA SER A 900 23.17 -7.71 16.49
C SER A 900 23.16 -8.78 17.60
N LEU A 901 22.65 -9.99 17.30
CA LEU A 901 22.66 -11.13 18.23
C LEU A 901 24.08 -11.66 18.47
N LYS A 902 24.96 -11.63 17.47
CA LYS A 902 26.38 -12.00 17.62
C LYS A 902 27.10 -11.03 18.56
N VAL A 903 27.04 -9.73 18.31
CA VAL A 903 27.62 -8.68 19.18
C VAL A 903 27.03 -8.75 20.60
N TRP A 904 25.75 -9.12 20.71
CA TRP A 904 25.13 -9.39 22.00
C TRP A 904 25.76 -10.59 22.71
N LEU A 905 25.94 -11.74 22.04
CA LEU A 905 26.59 -12.92 22.64
C LEU A 905 28.07 -12.66 22.97
N ASP A 906 28.83 -12.01 22.07
CA ASP A 906 30.23 -11.64 22.27
C ASP A 906 30.42 -10.74 23.51
N GLY A 907 29.42 -9.91 23.82
CA GLY A 907 29.40 -9.08 25.02
C GLY A 907 29.18 -9.85 26.32
N SER A 908 29.05 -11.18 26.30
CA SER A 908 29.07 -12.00 27.49
C SER A 908 30.46 -12.58 27.73
N THR A 909 31.08 -12.14 28.81
CA THR A 909 32.48 -12.39 29.15
C THR A 909 32.65 -13.33 30.35
N GLY A 910 31.60 -13.62 31.11
CA GLY A 910 31.69 -14.51 32.28
C GLY A 910 30.37 -15.08 32.81
N PRO A 911 30.41 -15.93 33.85
CA PRO A 911 29.22 -16.59 34.43
C PRO A 911 28.20 -15.62 35.05
N SER A 912 28.63 -14.40 35.35
CA SER A 912 27.91 -13.29 35.96
C SER A 912 27.11 -12.45 34.97
N ASP A 913 27.69 -12.19 33.80
CA ASP A 913 27.03 -11.47 32.72
C ASP A 913 26.27 -12.41 31.76
N LYS A 914 26.36 -13.72 32.01
CA LYS A 914 25.91 -14.84 31.18
C LYS A 914 24.56 -14.61 30.48
N ARG A 915 24.58 -14.68 29.15
CA ARG A 915 23.42 -14.46 28.27
C ARG A 915 22.76 -15.77 27.84
N SER A 916 21.47 -15.75 27.51
CA SER A 916 20.72 -16.93 27.03
C SER A 916 19.95 -16.62 25.75
N LEU A 917 20.37 -17.20 24.62
CA LEU A 917 19.66 -17.07 23.34
C LEU A 917 18.78 -18.29 23.10
N LEU A 918 17.53 -18.05 22.71
CA LEU A 918 16.60 -19.08 22.28
C LEU A 918 16.07 -18.70 20.90
N ILE A 919 16.33 -19.51 19.89
CA ILE A 919 16.06 -19.21 18.48
C ILE A 919 15.25 -20.33 17.81
N PHE A 920 14.23 -19.94 17.05
CA PHE A 920 13.28 -20.86 16.42
C PHE A 920 13.06 -20.46 14.96
N GLY A 921 12.98 -21.44 14.06
CA GLY A 921 12.69 -21.22 12.63
C GLY A 921 13.14 -22.40 11.77
N ASN A 922 12.23 -22.89 10.92
CA ASN A 922 12.33 -24.21 10.29
C ASN A 922 13.54 -24.28 9.35
N ASP A 923 13.50 -23.46 8.31
CA ASP A 923 14.46 -23.46 7.20
C ASP A 923 15.78 -22.74 7.56
N LEU A 924 16.04 -22.42 8.83
CA LEU A 924 17.28 -21.74 9.25
C LEU A 924 18.50 -22.62 8.98
N GLY A 925 18.39 -23.94 9.17
CA GLY A 925 19.46 -24.88 8.81
C GLY A 925 19.68 -24.95 7.30
N TYR A 926 18.58 -25.06 6.54
CA TYR A 926 18.56 -25.08 5.08
C TYR A 926 19.26 -23.83 4.49
N GLN A 927 18.97 -22.64 5.02
CA GLN A 927 19.47 -21.38 4.48
C GLN A 927 20.89 -21.03 4.92
N LEU A 928 21.31 -21.39 6.13
CA LEU A 928 22.55 -20.90 6.74
C LEU A 928 23.73 -21.89 6.69
N ASP A 929 23.50 -23.18 6.34
CA ASP A 929 24.57 -24.16 6.19
C ASP A 929 24.92 -24.45 4.71
N PRO A 930 26.19 -24.27 4.29
CA PRO A 930 26.63 -24.50 2.91
C PRO A 930 26.61 -25.97 2.48
N ARG A 931 26.32 -26.92 3.38
CA ARG A 931 26.00 -28.31 3.01
C ARG A 931 24.71 -28.42 2.19
N ARG A 932 23.75 -27.51 2.37
CA ARG A 932 22.47 -27.51 1.65
C ARG A 932 22.30 -26.31 0.71
N ASN A 933 22.68 -25.12 1.16
CA ASN A 933 22.61 -23.88 0.39
C ASN A 933 24.01 -23.36 0.05
N THR A 934 24.48 -23.62 -1.17
CA THR A 934 25.80 -23.16 -1.64
C THR A 934 25.94 -21.63 -1.70
N SER A 935 24.84 -20.87 -1.59
CA SER A 935 24.83 -19.41 -1.49
C SER A 935 24.84 -18.86 -0.05
N ALA A 936 24.90 -19.71 0.97
CA ALA A 936 25.03 -19.29 2.37
C ALA A 936 26.34 -18.50 2.57
N THR A 937 26.27 -17.32 3.20
CA THR A 937 27.48 -16.50 3.40
C THR A 937 28.39 -17.11 4.48
N ALA A 938 29.68 -16.78 4.45
CA ALA A 938 30.62 -17.22 5.48
C ALA A 938 30.21 -16.73 6.88
N ALA A 939 29.64 -15.51 6.99
CA ALA A 939 29.17 -14.95 8.27
C ALA A 939 27.94 -15.70 8.81
N ASP A 940 27.00 -16.06 7.93
CA ASP A 940 25.82 -16.88 8.28
C ASP A 940 26.23 -18.27 8.75
N THR A 941 27.12 -18.91 7.97
CA THR A 941 27.71 -20.21 8.27
C THR A 941 28.42 -20.22 9.63
N ILE A 942 29.17 -19.15 9.95
CA ILE A 942 29.87 -18.98 11.23
C ILE A 942 28.88 -18.81 12.37
N PHE A 943 27.84 -17.97 12.24
CA PHE A 943 26.84 -17.79 13.28
C PHE A 943 26.10 -19.11 13.59
N TYR A 944 25.63 -19.80 12.55
CA TYR A 944 24.91 -21.07 12.66
C TYR A 944 25.79 -22.18 13.31
N ARG A 945 27.02 -22.36 12.85
CA ARG A 945 27.87 -23.46 13.36
C ARG A 945 28.60 -23.15 14.68
N GLN A 946 28.95 -21.89 14.95
CA GLN A 946 29.79 -21.54 16.12
C GLN A 946 29.02 -20.90 17.28
N TYR A 947 27.89 -20.24 17.01
CA TYR A 947 27.07 -19.58 18.05
C TYR A 947 25.80 -20.39 18.34
N MET A 948 25.14 -20.93 17.30
CA MET A 948 24.00 -21.85 17.47
C MET A 948 24.43 -23.31 17.72
N HIS A 949 25.73 -23.62 17.61
CA HIS A 949 26.30 -24.98 17.75
C HIS A 949 25.64 -26.04 16.84
N ALA A 950 25.05 -25.59 15.73
CA ALA A 950 24.20 -26.39 14.88
C ALA A 950 24.87 -26.75 13.55
N GLN A 951 24.45 -27.86 12.97
CA GLN A 951 24.89 -28.33 11.67
C GLN A 951 23.73 -29.00 10.94
N TYR A 952 23.56 -28.64 9.68
CA TYR A 952 22.58 -29.30 8.81
C TYR A 952 23.00 -30.74 8.51
N TRP A 953 22.03 -31.66 8.60
CA TRP A 953 22.22 -33.09 8.39
C TRP A 953 21.54 -33.57 7.10
N ALA A 954 20.22 -33.41 6.97
CA ALA A 954 19.44 -33.89 5.81
C ALA A 954 18.11 -33.15 5.63
N ASP A 955 17.57 -33.26 4.40
CA ASP A 955 16.26 -32.77 3.92
C ASP A 955 15.22 -33.93 3.87
N ASP A 956 15.64 -35.15 4.20
CA ASP A 956 14.85 -36.39 4.08
C ASP A 956 15.26 -37.38 5.18
N TRP A 957 14.29 -38.08 5.76
CA TRP A 957 14.47 -39.06 6.83
C TRP A 957 14.85 -40.44 6.29
N ILE A 958 14.41 -40.77 5.06
CA ILE A 958 14.11 -42.16 4.65
C ILE A 958 15.35 -43.05 4.53
N ASP A 959 16.51 -42.51 4.15
CA ASP A 959 17.67 -43.31 3.76
C ASP A 959 18.64 -43.68 4.92
N ALA A 960 18.44 -43.15 6.14
CA ALA A 960 19.46 -43.23 7.20
C ALA A 960 19.02 -43.85 8.54
N PHE A 961 17.71 -43.98 8.83
CA PHE A 961 17.22 -44.46 10.13
C PHE A 961 16.16 -45.56 9.98
N THR A 962 16.28 -46.63 10.76
CA THR A 962 15.31 -47.73 10.69
C THR A 962 14.04 -47.41 11.48
N ALA A 963 12.89 -47.96 11.05
CA ALA A 963 11.59 -47.70 11.70
C ALA A 963 11.52 -48.07 13.20
N ALA A 964 12.48 -48.87 13.69
CA ALA A 964 12.60 -49.27 15.10
C ALA A 964 13.14 -48.16 16.03
N ASP A 965 13.81 -47.12 15.50
CA ASP A 965 14.46 -46.06 16.28
C ASP A 965 13.52 -44.88 16.65
N SER A 966 12.21 -45.06 16.43
CA SER A 966 11.16 -44.02 16.45
C SER A 966 10.66 -43.59 17.85
N THR A 967 11.56 -43.22 18.77
CA THR A 967 11.17 -42.68 20.09
C THR A 967 11.96 -41.46 20.56
N VAL A 968 11.24 -40.43 21.04
CA VAL A 968 11.84 -39.19 21.58
C VAL A 968 12.57 -39.50 22.88
N LYS A 969 13.82 -39.01 23.01
CA LYS A 969 14.61 -39.10 24.23
C LYS A 969 15.38 -37.80 24.45
N GLY A 970 15.08 -37.09 25.53
CA GLY A 970 15.96 -36.02 25.99
C GLY A 970 17.31 -36.59 26.43
N THR A 971 18.41 -35.96 26.00
CA THR A 971 19.79 -36.44 26.24
C THR A 971 20.51 -35.69 27.38
N ALA A 972 19.94 -34.57 27.86
CA ALA A 972 20.45 -33.79 28.99
C ALA A 972 19.34 -33.14 29.81
N SER A 973 19.65 -32.75 31.05
CA SER A 973 18.75 -32.05 31.96
C SER A 973 18.45 -30.63 31.43
N PRO A 974 17.21 -30.11 31.57
CA PRO A 974 16.05 -30.73 32.21
C PRO A 974 15.28 -31.72 31.31
N PHE A 975 15.59 -31.75 30.01
CA PHE A 975 14.88 -32.51 28.98
C PHE A 975 14.87 -34.04 29.14
N LEU A 976 15.71 -34.63 30.00
CA LEU A 976 15.76 -36.09 30.30
C LEU A 976 14.39 -36.72 30.61
N SER A 977 13.43 -35.94 31.11
CA SER A 977 12.06 -36.42 31.40
C SER A 977 11.20 -36.65 30.15
N ILE A 978 11.65 -36.23 28.97
CA ILE A 978 10.93 -36.42 27.70
C ILE A 978 11.25 -37.82 27.17
N THR A 979 10.29 -38.74 27.31
CA THR A 979 10.41 -40.14 26.85
C THR A 979 9.17 -40.55 26.04
N GLY A 980 9.36 -40.96 24.79
CA GLY A 980 8.37 -41.76 24.05
C GLY A 980 7.16 -41.04 23.43
N GLN A 981 7.24 -39.73 23.19
CA GLN A 981 6.22 -38.98 22.43
C GLN A 981 6.33 -39.16 20.90
N ARG A 982 5.38 -38.58 20.14
CA ARG A 982 5.07 -38.90 18.74
C ARG A 982 4.39 -37.71 17.99
N ILE A 983 4.95 -37.16 16.89
CA ILE A 983 4.39 -36.07 16.00
C ILE A 983 4.72 -36.29 14.49
N ASN A 984 3.80 -36.16 13.51
CA ASN A 984 4.03 -36.55 12.09
C ASN A 984 4.39 -35.38 11.13
N ASP A 985 5.46 -35.52 10.33
CA ASP A 985 5.87 -34.56 9.28
C ASP A 985 6.52 -35.30 8.08
N PRO A 986 6.10 -35.05 6.82
CA PRO A 986 6.70 -35.68 5.64
C PRO A 986 8.03 -35.09 5.15
N TYR A 987 8.45 -33.87 5.53
CA TYR A 987 9.69 -33.23 5.02
C TYR A 987 10.48 -32.44 6.09
N PRO A 988 11.02 -33.09 7.13
CA PRO A 988 11.64 -32.39 8.26
C PRO A 988 13.11 -32.02 8.04
N ASP A 989 13.44 -30.73 8.19
CA ASP A 989 14.81 -30.20 8.20
C ASP A 989 15.62 -30.77 9.38
N CYS A 990 16.50 -31.73 9.12
CA CYS A 990 17.22 -32.43 10.18
C CYS A 990 18.50 -31.68 10.60
N VAL A 991 18.59 -31.35 11.89
CA VAL A 991 19.71 -30.63 12.52
C VAL A 991 20.39 -31.49 13.59
N ALA A 992 21.72 -31.40 13.68
CA ALA A 992 22.51 -32.00 14.76
C ALA A 992 23.53 -31.01 15.37
N PRO A 993 24.09 -31.33 16.56
CA PRO A 993 25.22 -30.60 17.11
C PRO A 993 26.44 -30.58 16.19
N ALA A 994 27.11 -29.43 16.08
CA ALA A 994 28.35 -29.25 15.33
C ALA A 994 29.55 -29.84 16.07
N THR A 995 29.67 -31.17 16.06
CA THR A 995 30.62 -31.98 16.87
C THR A 995 32.10 -31.60 16.80
N TRP A 996 32.50 -30.85 15.76
CA TRP A 996 33.87 -30.39 15.53
C TRP A 996 34.20 -29.05 16.21
N ASN A 997 33.24 -28.38 16.86
CA ASN A 997 33.46 -27.05 17.45
C ASN A 997 32.63 -26.79 18.74
N ASN A 998 32.55 -27.78 19.63
CA ASN A 998 31.70 -27.75 20.85
C ASN A 998 32.04 -26.67 21.90
N GLY A 999 33.02 -25.79 21.65
CA GLY A 999 33.53 -24.82 22.63
C GLY A 999 34.07 -25.49 23.90
N THR A 1000 33.91 -24.82 25.04
CA THR A 1000 34.22 -25.34 26.39
C THR A 1000 32.97 -25.70 27.20
N GLY A 1001 31.79 -25.61 26.58
CA GLY A 1001 30.50 -25.92 27.21
C GLY A 1001 30.06 -27.36 27.01
N THR A 1002 28.85 -27.66 27.48
CA THR A 1002 28.18 -28.94 27.22
C THR A 1002 27.15 -28.75 26.10
N THR A 1003 27.46 -29.26 24.91
CA THR A 1003 26.53 -29.30 23.77
C THR A 1003 25.75 -30.63 23.78
N THR A 1004 24.42 -30.58 23.71
CA THR A 1004 23.59 -31.77 23.55
C THR A 1004 22.49 -31.58 22.52
N GLY A 1005 22.39 -32.55 21.61
CA GLY A 1005 21.33 -32.61 20.61
C GLY A 1005 20.10 -33.32 21.17
N ILE A 1006 18.93 -32.75 20.92
CA ILE A 1006 17.62 -33.33 21.23
C ILE A 1006 17.01 -33.78 19.89
N LEU A 1007 16.81 -35.09 19.74
CA LEU A 1007 16.17 -35.71 18.58
C LEU A 1007 14.74 -36.15 18.94
N ILE A 1008 13.76 -35.83 18.08
CA ILE A 1008 12.32 -35.98 18.38
C ILE A 1008 11.57 -36.69 17.21
N PRO A 1009 11.18 -37.98 17.34
CA PRO A 1009 10.37 -38.73 16.34
C PRO A 1009 8.82 -38.80 16.50
N THR A 1010 8.18 -39.51 15.55
CA THR A 1010 6.78 -39.36 15.07
C THR A 1010 5.73 -40.38 15.62
N THR A 1011 4.37 -40.24 15.64
CA THR A 1011 3.31 -39.44 14.96
C THR A 1011 2.05 -39.06 15.85
N GLU A 1012 1.47 -37.83 15.80
CA GLU A 1012 0.02 -37.51 16.04
C GLU A 1012 -0.41 -36.29 15.15
N SER A 1013 -1.70 -35.97 15.06
CA SER A 1013 -2.34 -35.43 13.82
C SER A 1013 -2.42 -33.92 13.63
N GLY A 1014 -2.14 -33.44 12.41
CA GLY A 1014 -2.97 -32.40 11.77
C GLY A 1014 -2.22 -31.34 10.95
N ASP A 1015 -1.12 -30.82 11.46
CA ASP A 1015 -0.41 -29.66 10.92
C ASP A 1015 1.10 -29.85 11.04
N GLY A 1016 1.74 -30.24 9.94
CA GLY A 1016 3.15 -30.67 9.93
C GLY A 1016 4.14 -29.55 10.25
N ASP A 1017 4.92 -29.76 11.31
CA ASP A 1017 6.27 -29.23 11.56
C ASP A 1017 6.95 -30.20 12.57
N SER A 1018 8.14 -30.75 12.30
CA SER A 1018 8.90 -31.60 13.26
C SER A 1018 10.18 -30.98 13.82
N CYS A 1019 10.31 -30.99 15.15
CA CYS A 1019 11.37 -30.26 15.87
C CYS A 1019 12.65 -31.07 16.09
N ALA A 1020 13.68 -30.83 15.27
CA ALA A 1020 15.06 -31.08 15.66
C ALA A 1020 15.57 -29.90 16.52
N ALA A 1021 16.33 -30.17 17.59
CA ALA A 1021 16.85 -29.10 18.44
C ALA A 1021 18.27 -29.35 18.96
N VAL A 1022 19.02 -28.26 19.12
CA VAL A 1022 20.35 -28.24 19.72
C VAL A 1022 20.32 -27.34 20.95
N SER A 1023 20.80 -27.86 22.09
CA SER A 1023 21.02 -27.08 23.30
C SER A 1023 22.50 -27.03 23.64
N TYR A 1024 22.95 -25.88 24.13
CA TYR A 1024 24.34 -25.65 24.55
C TYR A 1024 24.35 -24.86 25.85
N VAL A 1025 25.08 -25.38 26.84
CA VAL A 1025 25.34 -24.72 28.12
C VAL A 1025 26.83 -24.38 28.19
N GLY A 1026 27.16 -23.13 27.85
CA GLY A 1026 28.52 -22.59 27.92
C GLY A 1026 28.85 -21.87 29.23
N PRO A 1027 30.12 -21.49 29.43
CA PRO A 1027 30.53 -20.65 30.56
C PRO A 1027 30.04 -19.20 30.44
N THR A 1028 29.94 -18.67 29.21
CA THR A 1028 29.57 -17.27 28.94
C THR A 1028 28.17 -17.10 28.35
N TYR A 1029 27.61 -18.11 27.67
CA TYR A 1029 26.22 -18.07 27.23
C TYR A 1029 25.56 -19.45 27.19
N ASN A 1030 24.23 -19.46 27.24
CA ASN A 1030 23.39 -20.60 26.90
C ASN A 1030 22.77 -20.37 25.52
N MET A 1031 22.55 -21.45 24.77
CA MET A 1031 21.86 -21.42 23.49
C MET A 1031 20.84 -22.57 23.43
N PHE A 1032 19.66 -22.28 22.88
CA PHE A 1032 18.69 -23.27 22.43
C PHE A 1032 18.26 -22.92 21.00
N TYR A 1033 18.49 -23.82 20.06
CA TYR A 1033 17.97 -23.73 18.69
C TYR A 1033 16.97 -24.86 18.45
N GLY A 1034 15.77 -24.54 17.97
CA GLY A 1034 14.81 -25.53 17.46
C GLY A 1034 14.36 -25.19 16.04
N THR A 1035 14.12 -26.20 15.21
CA THR A 1035 13.59 -25.99 13.85
C THR A 1035 12.15 -25.47 13.89
N ASN A 1036 11.23 -26.09 14.65
CA ASN A 1036 9.81 -25.72 14.58
C ASN A 1036 9.46 -24.27 14.93
N VAL A 1037 8.47 -23.78 14.18
CA VAL A 1037 7.63 -22.63 14.53
C VAL A 1037 6.53 -23.12 15.48
N TYR A 1038 6.49 -22.67 16.72
CA TYR A 1038 5.66 -23.27 17.78
C TYR A 1038 4.23 -22.67 17.89
N LYS A 1039 3.68 -22.30 16.74
CA LYS A 1039 2.33 -21.73 16.52
C LYS A 1039 1.19 -22.54 17.18
N SER A 1040 1.31 -23.87 17.24
CA SER A 1040 0.24 -24.79 17.68
C SER A 1040 0.36 -25.24 19.15
N TYR A 1041 1.36 -24.75 19.90
CA TYR A 1041 1.65 -25.16 21.28
C TYR A 1041 0.74 -24.45 22.30
N VAL A 1042 -0.58 -24.40 22.09
CA VAL A 1042 -1.52 -23.67 22.96
C VAL A 1042 -1.87 -24.50 24.21
N PRO A 1043 -1.81 -23.94 25.44
CA PRO A 1043 -2.15 -24.70 26.64
C PRO A 1043 -3.67 -24.83 26.81
N THR A 1044 -4.18 -26.04 26.69
CA THR A 1044 -5.55 -26.40 27.04
C THR A 1044 -5.77 -26.34 28.56
N VAL A 1045 -6.35 -25.22 29.00
CA VAL A 1045 -7.02 -24.87 30.28
C VAL A 1045 -6.81 -25.79 31.50
N THR A 1046 -6.22 -25.22 32.55
CA THR A 1046 -6.21 -25.67 33.97
C THR A 1046 -5.85 -27.14 34.25
N GLY A 1047 -4.54 -27.41 34.38
CA GLY A 1047 -4.00 -28.68 34.83
C GLY A 1047 -2.81 -29.08 33.96
N LEU A 1048 -1.65 -29.32 34.56
CA LEU A 1048 -0.40 -29.65 33.85
C LEU A 1048 -0.43 -31.08 33.27
N ALA A 1049 -1.25 -31.33 32.24
CA ALA A 1049 -1.45 -32.65 31.65
C ALA A 1049 -1.76 -32.68 30.13
N SER A 1050 -1.55 -31.57 29.39
CA SER A 1050 -1.52 -31.63 27.92
C SER A 1050 -0.10 -31.95 27.41
N PRO A 1051 0.10 -32.97 26.55
CA PRO A 1051 1.39 -33.27 25.93
C PRO A 1051 2.02 -32.07 25.19
N GLN A 1052 1.18 -31.19 24.63
CA GLN A 1052 1.58 -30.11 23.73
C GLN A 1052 2.27 -28.92 24.45
N GLY A 1053 2.12 -28.78 25.77
CA GLY A 1053 2.78 -27.72 26.56
C GLY A 1053 4.12 -28.11 27.18
N ALA A 1054 4.54 -29.38 27.08
CA ALA A 1054 5.68 -29.88 27.82
C ALA A 1054 7.01 -29.22 27.41
N MET A 1055 7.23 -29.02 26.11
CA MET A 1055 8.49 -28.51 25.57
C MET A 1055 8.80 -27.07 26.03
N ILE A 1056 7.81 -26.16 25.96
CA ILE A 1056 8.00 -24.77 26.40
C ILE A 1056 8.26 -24.69 27.90
N ASN A 1057 7.60 -25.53 28.71
CA ASN A 1057 7.88 -25.61 30.14
C ASN A 1057 9.31 -26.12 30.45
N GLN A 1058 9.80 -27.09 29.69
CA GLN A 1058 11.19 -27.57 29.80
C GLN A 1058 12.22 -26.52 29.36
N ILE A 1059 11.90 -25.73 28.32
CA ILE A 1059 12.71 -24.60 27.88
C ILE A 1059 12.74 -23.48 28.95
N ILE A 1060 11.60 -23.19 29.58
CA ILE A 1060 11.52 -22.26 30.72
C ILE A 1060 12.37 -22.76 31.90
N GLN A 1061 12.33 -24.06 32.21
CA GLN A 1061 13.20 -24.68 33.23
C GLN A 1061 14.69 -24.63 32.84
N PHE A 1062 15.02 -24.81 31.55
CA PHE A 1062 16.39 -24.70 31.05
C PHE A 1062 16.96 -23.29 31.28
N VAL A 1063 16.18 -22.23 31.03
CA VAL A 1063 16.59 -20.86 31.36
C VAL A 1063 16.78 -20.73 32.87
N GLN A 1064 15.80 -21.13 33.69
CA GLN A 1064 15.87 -21.02 35.16
C GLN A 1064 17.08 -21.75 35.78
N GLN A 1065 17.44 -22.93 35.28
CA GLN A 1065 18.55 -23.73 35.78
C GLN A 1065 19.93 -23.19 35.35
N ASN A 1066 19.99 -22.39 34.28
CA ASN A 1066 21.24 -21.94 33.67
C ASN A 1066 21.42 -20.40 33.64
N GLU A 1067 20.51 -19.66 34.28
CA GLU A 1067 20.69 -18.24 34.62
C GLU A 1067 21.97 -18.05 35.46
N GLY A 1068 22.74 -17.01 35.14
CA GLY A 1068 24.03 -16.74 35.79
C GLY A 1068 23.91 -16.50 37.29
N VAL A 1069 24.89 -16.98 38.06
CA VAL A 1069 24.95 -16.77 39.52
C VAL A 1069 25.56 -15.40 39.81
N ALA A 1070 24.93 -14.62 40.68
CA ALA A 1070 25.41 -13.28 41.04
C ALA A 1070 26.83 -13.32 41.67
N PRO A 1071 27.81 -12.57 41.12
CA PRO A 1071 29.23 -12.69 41.42
C PRO A 1071 29.69 -11.82 42.61
N VAL A 1072 28.89 -11.77 43.67
CA VAL A 1072 29.41 -11.27 44.95
C VAL A 1072 30.06 -12.43 45.67
N GLU A 1073 31.35 -12.33 45.95
CA GLU A 1073 32.06 -13.26 46.83
C GLU A 1073 32.06 -12.68 48.24
N LEU A 1074 31.33 -13.30 49.15
CA LEU A 1074 31.19 -12.81 50.53
C LEU A 1074 32.37 -13.29 51.38
N ALA A 1075 33.12 -12.34 51.95
CA ALA A 1075 34.27 -12.60 52.80
C ALA A 1075 33.87 -12.80 54.28
N SER A 1076 32.84 -12.08 54.75
CA SER A 1076 32.28 -12.27 56.09
C SER A 1076 30.84 -11.77 56.20
N PHE A 1077 30.06 -12.31 57.14
CA PHE A 1077 28.78 -11.74 57.59
C PHE A 1077 28.57 -12.06 59.07
N THR A 1078 28.38 -11.01 59.87
CA THR A 1078 28.41 -11.04 61.33
C THR A 1078 27.39 -10.07 61.93
N SER A 1079 27.12 -10.19 63.23
CA SER A 1079 26.23 -9.30 63.98
C SER A 1079 26.81 -8.93 65.34
N SER A 1080 26.51 -7.73 65.84
CA SER A 1080 26.75 -7.31 67.23
C SER A 1080 25.47 -6.69 67.82
N ILE A 1081 25.20 -6.94 69.09
CA ILE A 1081 23.97 -6.50 69.77
C ILE A 1081 24.31 -5.45 70.83
N ASP A 1082 23.60 -4.33 70.85
CA ASP A 1082 23.55 -3.39 71.98
C ASP A 1082 22.09 -3.24 72.44
N LYS A 1083 21.78 -3.83 73.61
CA LYS A 1083 20.42 -3.91 74.20
C LYS A 1083 19.38 -4.49 73.23
N ARG A 1084 18.67 -3.61 72.51
CA ARG A 1084 17.60 -3.92 71.54
C ARG A 1084 17.91 -3.43 70.12
N ASN A 1085 19.17 -3.07 69.86
CA ASN A 1085 19.67 -2.71 68.54
C ASN A 1085 20.66 -3.78 68.05
N VAL A 1086 20.61 -4.08 66.76
CA VAL A 1086 21.45 -5.10 66.09
C VAL A 1086 22.20 -4.42 64.97
N THR A 1087 23.53 -4.41 65.07
CA THR A 1087 24.40 -3.99 63.98
C THR A 1087 24.90 -5.22 63.23
N LEU A 1088 24.41 -5.41 62.01
CA LEU A 1088 24.94 -6.35 61.04
C LEU A 1088 26.18 -5.75 60.36
N ARG A 1089 27.20 -6.56 60.10
CA ARG A 1089 28.39 -6.19 59.33
C ARG A 1089 28.76 -7.30 58.37
N TRP A 1090 29.07 -6.96 57.13
CA TRP A 1090 29.56 -7.91 56.13
C TRP A 1090 30.65 -7.29 55.28
N SER A 1091 31.46 -8.16 54.67
CA SER A 1091 32.47 -7.76 53.70
C SER A 1091 32.45 -8.67 52.48
N THR A 1092 32.85 -8.12 51.34
CA THR A 1092 32.90 -8.80 50.05
C THR A 1092 34.34 -8.80 49.55
N ASN A 1093 34.81 -9.93 49.02
CA ASN A 1093 36.12 -10.05 48.36
C ASN A 1093 36.07 -9.43 46.96
N ASN A 1094 35.00 -9.74 46.23
CA ASN A 1094 34.72 -9.27 44.88
C ASN A 1094 33.24 -8.92 44.76
N GLU A 1095 32.95 -7.86 44.00
CA GLU A 1095 31.60 -7.51 43.56
C GLU A 1095 31.62 -7.25 42.06
N GLU A 1096 30.66 -7.81 41.35
CA GLU A 1096 30.38 -7.46 39.96
C GLU A 1096 28.86 -7.32 39.78
N ASN A 1097 28.46 -6.27 39.08
CA ASN A 1097 27.09 -5.84 38.85
C ASN A 1097 26.22 -5.63 40.11
N ASN A 1098 26.81 -5.50 41.31
CA ASN A 1098 26.10 -5.49 42.59
C ASN A 1098 25.36 -4.16 42.86
N SER A 1099 24.02 -4.16 42.76
CA SER A 1099 23.20 -3.00 43.12
C SER A 1099 23.06 -2.82 44.63
N GLY A 1100 23.14 -3.91 45.39
CA GLY A 1100 23.26 -3.87 46.85
C GLY A 1100 22.62 -5.04 47.58
N PHE A 1101 22.35 -4.84 48.87
CA PHE A 1101 21.89 -5.88 49.77
C PHE A 1101 20.58 -5.45 50.41
N ASN A 1102 19.51 -6.22 50.20
CA ASN A 1102 18.31 -6.14 51.03
C ASN A 1102 18.56 -6.95 52.32
N ILE A 1103 18.36 -6.34 53.48
CA ILE A 1103 18.47 -7.02 54.76
C ILE A 1103 17.08 -7.57 55.10
N GLU A 1104 16.98 -8.88 55.27
CA GLU A 1104 15.76 -9.58 55.65
C GLU A 1104 15.94 -10.23 57.03
N ARG A 1105 14.88 -10.20 57.83
CA ARG A 1105 14.82 -10.78 59.18
C ARG A 1105 13.55 -11.60 59.34
N ARG A 1106 13.64 -12.70 60.08
CA ARG A 1106 12.49 -13.43 60.62
C ARG A 1106 12.63 -13.66 62.12
N ILE A 1107 11.52 -13.97 62.79
CA ILE A 1107 11.57 -14.55 64.14
C ILE A 1107 12.06 -16.00 63.99
N ALA A 1108 12.93 -16.46 64.88
CA ALA A 1108 13.42 -17.83 64.83
C ALA A 1108 12.24 -18.81 64.99
N GLY A 1109 12.15 -19.80 64.09
CA GLY A 1109 11.04 -20.75 64.04
C GLY A 1109 9.85 -20.36 63.15
N THR A 1110 9.82 -19.16 62.57
CA THR A 1110 8.80 -18.80 61.55
C THR A 1110 9.32 -18.96 60.12
N ASN A 1111 8.42 -19.11 59.14
CA ASN A 1111 8.81 -19.16 57.72
C ASN A 1111 8.82 -17.78 57.03
N GLU A 1112 8.08 -16.82 57.58
CA GLU A 1112 7.95 -15.46 57.04
C GLU A 1112 9.22 -14.61 57.23
N TRP A 1113 9.80 -14.14 56.12
CA TRP A 1113 10.92 -13.20 56.10
C TRP A 1113 10.41 -11.78 55.83
N THR A 1114 10.76 -10.83 56.69
CA THR A 1114 10.44 -9.40 56.53
C THR A 1114 11.68 -8.63 56.09
N LYS A 1115 11.58 -7.82 55.03
CA LYS A 1115 12.65 -6.86 54.69
C LYS A 1115 12.69 -5.75 55.75
N VAL A 1116 13.83 -5.58 56.40
CA VAL A 1116 14.05 -4.59 57.46
C VAL A 1116 14.92 -3.40 57.01
N GLY A 1117 15.65 -3.54 55.90
CA GLY A 1117 16.43 -2.45 55.33
C GLY A 1117 17.09 -2.78 54.00
N ASN A 1118 17.90 -1.84 53.50
CA ASN A 1118 18.74 -2.00 52.32
C ASN A 1118 20.03 -1.20 52.46
N VAL A 1119 21.10 -1.68 51.84
CA VAL A 1119 22.39 -0.99 51.72
C VAL A 1119 22.90 -1.13 50.28
N THR A 1120 23.22 -0.01 49.63
CA THR A 1120 23.69 0.02 48.23
C THR A 1120 25.04 -0.66 48.07
N GLY A 1121 25.22 -1.42 46.99
CA GLY A 1121 26.47 -2.10 46.64
C GLY A 1121 27.50 -1.16 46.02
N ALA A 1122 28.71 -1.66 45.74
CA ALA A 1122 29.73 -0.90 45.02
C ALA A 1122 29.62 -1.01 43.49
N GLY A 1123 28.64 -1.76 42.97
CA GLY A 1123 28.54 -2.10 41.56
C GLY A 1123 29.60 -3.10 41.14
N ASN A 1124 30.75 -2.58 40.68
CA ASN A 1124 31.91 -3.37 40.28
C ASN A 1124 33.09 -3.04 41.19
N SER A 1125 33.67 -4.04 41.86
CA SER A 1125 34.81 -3.89 42.75
C SER A 1125 35.59 -5.19 42.91
N ASN A 1126 36.81 -5.20 42.37
CA ASN A 1126 37.81 -6.26 42.61
C ASN A 1126 38.64 -5.95 43.87
N THR A 1127 38.08 -5.18 44.81
CA THR A 1127 38.70 -4.78 46.08
C THR A 1127 37.71 -4.99 47.22
N ILE A 1128 38.23 -5.32 48.41
CA ILE A 1128 37.38 -5.63 49.56
C ILE A 1128 36.50 -4.43 49.91
N LYS A 1129 35.17 -4.64 49.99
CA LYS A 1129 34.21 -3.66 50.50
C LYS A 1129 33.66 -4.11 51.84
N ASN A 1130 33.34 -3.15 52.70
CA ASN A 1130 32.82 -3.37 54.04
C ASN A 1130 31.52 -2.59 54.20
N TYR A 1131 30.50 -3.25 54.74
CA TYR A 1131 29.16 -2.73 54.88
C TYR A 1131 28.63 -2.94 56.31
N SER A 1132 27.69 -2.10 56.71
CA SER A 1132 26.99 -2.25 57.99
C SER A 1132 25.55 -1.78 57.90
N PHE A 1133 24.68 -2.40 58.69
CA PHE A 1133 23.29 -2.03 58.84
C PHE A 1133 22.88 -2.13 60.31
N GLU A 1134 22.27 -1.09 60.87
CA GLU A 1134 21.77 -1.09 62.26
C GLU A 1134 20.24 -1.13 62.27
N GLU A 1135 19.68 -2.24 62.76
CA GLU A 1135 18.27 -2.29 63.12
C GLU A 1135 18.09 -1.86 64.58
N ARG A 1136 17.10 -1.00 64.85
CA ARG A 1136 16.86 -0.42 66.17
C ARG A 1136 15.50 -0.82 66.75
N ASN A 1137 15.41 -0.78 68.07
CA ASN A 1137 14.15 -0.96 68.82
C ASN A 1137 13.47 -2.33 68.63
N LEU A 1138 14.24 -3.41 68.46
CA LEU A 1138 13.70 -4.77 68.43
C LEU A 1138 12.95 -5.13 69.73
N ALA A 1139 12.08 -6.14 69.65
CA ALA A 1139 11.46 -6.75 70.81
C ALA A 1139 12.36 -7.86 71.36
N THR A 1140 12.10 -8.29 72.60
CA THR A 1140 12.76 -9.46 73.20
C THR A 1140 12.32 -10.73 72.47
N ALA A 1141 13.19 -11.28 71.62
CA ALA A 1141 12.97 -12.51 70.86
C ALA A 1141 14.30 -13.04 70.28
N ARG A 1142 14.23 -14.20 69.62
CA ARG A 1142 15.28 -14.75 68.76
C ARG A 1142 14.98 -14.41 67.30
N TYR A 1143 16.00 -14.03 66.54
CA TYR A 1143 15.87 -13.62 65.14
C TYR A 1143 16.92 -14.31 64.26
N ASN A 1144 16.53 -14.68 63.04
CA ASN A 1144 17.50 -14.94 61.97
C ASN A 1144 17.57 -13.73 61.04
N TYR A 1145 18.74 -13.46 60.50
CA TYR A 1145 18.98 -12.45 59.47
C TYR A 1145 19.58 -13.09 58.22
N ARG A 1146 19.30 -12.51 57.06
CA ARG A 1146 19.98 -12.82 55.81
C ARG A 1146 20.16 -11.58 54.94
N LEU A 1147 21.18 -11.59 54.12
CA LEU A 1147 21.34 -10.63 53.02
C LEU A 1147 20.75 -11.27 51.77
N LYS A 1148 19.83 -10.55 51.12
CA LYS A 1148 19.47 -10.78 49.72
C LYS A 1148 20.26 -9.80 48.88
N GLN A 1149 21.43 -10.23 48.43
CA GLN A 1149 22.26 -9.50 47.48
C GLN A 1149 21.51 -9.39 46.16
N MET A 1150 21.52 -8.22 45.53
CA MET A 1150 20.82 -7.88 44.29
C MET A 1150 21.84 -7.37 43.27
N ASP A 1151 21.72 -7.75 42.01
CA ASP A 1151 22.45 -7.12 40.91
C ASP A 1151 21.65 -5.95 40.31
N PHE A 1152 22.22 -5.16 39.38
CA PHE A 1152 21.47 -4.09 38.69
C PHE A 1152 20.41 -4.62 37.71
N ASN A 1153 20.46 -5.91 37.35
CA ASN A 1153 19.53 -6.54 36.41
C ASN A 1153 18.34 -7.24 37.12
N GLY A 1154 18.30 -7.22 38.46
CA GLY A 1154 17.24 -7.81 39.28
C GLY A 1154 17.47 -9.25 39.74
N ASN A 1155 18.60 -9.87 39.38
CA ASN A 1155 19.00 -11.18 39.93
C ASN A 1155 19.40 -11.03 41.40
N PHE A 1156 19.36 -12.13 42.15
CA PHE A 1156 19.72 -12.10 43.56
C PHE A 1156 20.36 -13.39 44.07
N LYS A 1157 21.10 -13.27 45.17
CA LYS A 1157 21.65 -14.40 45.92
C LYS A 1157 21.46 -14.17 47.42
N TYR A 1158 21.14 -15.24 48.15
CA TYR A 1158 20.94 -15.20 49.59
C TYR A 1158 22.23 -15.57 50.34
N TYR A 1159 22.49 -14.85 51.43
CA TYR A 1159 23.54 -15.13 52.40
C TYR A 1159 22.94 -15.09 53.80
N ASP A 1160 22.72 -16.26 54.41
CA ASP A 1160 22.18 -16.37 55.75
C ASP A 1160 23.24 -16.06 56.81
N LEU A 1161 22.83 -15.40 57.90
CA LEU A 1161 23.70 -15.17 59.05
C LEU A 1161 23.88 -16.49 59.80
N ALA A 1162 25.12 -16.90 60.04
CA ALA A 1162 25.45 -18.20 60.63
C ALA A 1162 24.86 -18.44 62.04
N ASN A 1163 24.55 -17.38 62.79
CA ASN A 1163 24.08 -17.46 64.18
C ASN A 1163 22.72 -16.75 64.36
N GLU A 1164 21.91 -17.26 65.29
CA GLU A 1164 20.71 -16.55 65.78
C GLU A 1164 21.10 -15.29 66.56
N VAL A 1165 20.33 -14.22 66.37
CA VAL A 1165 20.47 -12.96 67.12
C VAL A 1165 19.43 -12.96 68.24
N ILE A 1166 19.88 -12.89 69.49
CA ILE A 1166 19.03 -12.99 70.67
C ILE A 1166 18.92 -11.64 71.37
N ILE A 1167 17.74 -11.02 71.33
CA ILE A 1167 17.45 -9.81 72.10
C ILE A 1167 16.92 -10.23 73.47
N GLY A 1168 17.67 -9.92 74.52
CA GLY A 1168 17.31 -10.23 75.90
C GLY A 1168 16.19 -9.36 76.47
N VAL A 1169 15.86 -9.60 77.74
CA VAL A 1169 14.98 -8.73 78.53
C VAL A 1169 15.76 -7.51 79.06
N PRO A 1170 15.10 -6.36 79.30
CA PRO A 1170 15.71 -5.23 80.01
C PRO A 1170 16.23 -5.61 81.39
N SER A 1171 17.28 -4.94 81.88
CA SER A 1171 17.84 -5.18 83.21
C SER A 1171 17.20 -4.36 84.34
N LYS A 1172 16.36 -3.37 84.00
CA LYS A 1172 15.64 -2.50 84.95
C LYS A 1172 14.39 -1.93 84.29
N PHE A 1173 13.46 -1.40 85.09
CA PHE A 1173 12.35 -0.60 84.59
C PHE A 1173 12.85 0.74 84.06
N ASP A 1174 12.29 1.20 82.94
CA ASP A 1174 12.41 2.59 82.48
C ASP A 1174 11.22 3.01 81.62
N ILE A 1175 11.06 4.32 81.41
CA ILE A 1175 10.17 4.91 80.41
C ILE A 1175 10.88 6.08 79.75
N SER A 1176 10.92 6.08 78.42
CA SER A 1176 11.56 7.11 77.61
C SER A 1176 10.73 8.38 77.60
N GLN A 1177 11.35 9.50 77.20
CA GLN A 1177 10.57 10.64 76.75
C GLN A 1177 9.76 10.25 75.49
N ASN A 1178 8.57 10.83 75.32
CA ASN A 1178 7.74 10.57 74.16
C ASN A 1178 8.33 11.25 72.92
N TYR A 1179 8.20 10.63 71.74
CA TYR A 1179 8.73 11.18 70.50
C TYR A 1179 7.73 11.04 69.33
N PRO A 1180 7.48 12.12 68.56
CA PRO A 1180 7.99 13.48 68.75
C PRO A 1180 7.42 14.15 70.02
N ASN A 1181 8.06 15.23 70.46
CA ASN A 1181 7.60 16.12 71.53
C ASN A 1181 8.23 17.52 71.35
N PRO A 1182 7.47 18.57 70.96
CA PRO A 1182 6.02 18.59 70.75
C PRO A 1182 5.51 17.64 69.65
N PHE A 1183 4.23 17.29 69.67
CA PHE A 1183 3.60 16.36 68.72
C PHE A 1183 2.23 16.84 68.22
N ASN A 1184 1.80 16.33 67.05
CA ASN A 1184 0.51 16.61 66.43
C ASN A 1184 -0.07 15.37 65.72
N PRO A 1185 -1.31 14.95 66.03
CA PRO A 1185 -1.80 14.73 67.37
C PRO A 1185 -1.30 13.38 67.94
N SER A 1186 -0.38 12.67 67.27
CA SER A 1186 0.12 11.35 67.72
C SER A 1186 1.60 11.33 68.09
N THR A 1187 1.97 10.50 69.07
CA THR A 1187 3.33 10.33 69.59
C THR A 1187 3.56 8.89 70.04
N LYS A 1188 4.83 8.47 70.22
CA LYS A 1188 5.20 7.14 70.73
C LYS A 1188 5.88 7.26 72.09
N ILE A 1189 5.56 6.33 72.99
CA ILE A 1189 6.13 6.19 74.34
C ILE A 1189 6.77 4.82 74.42
N ASN A 1190 8.06 4.74 74.74
CA ASN A 1190 8.76 3.47 74.94
C ASN A 1190 8.92 3.20 76.44
N PHE A 1191 8.79 1.95 76.86
CA PHE A 1191 9.05 1.53 78.23
C PHE A 1191 9.61 0.12 78.30
N ASP A 1192 10.38 -0.13 79.35
CA ASP A 1192 11.22 -1.30 79.53
C ASP A 1192 10.74 -2.06 80.78
N LEU A 1193 10.45 -3.36 80.65
CA LEU A 1193 10.02 -4.22 81.76
C LEU A 1193 11.04 -5.35 81.98
N PRO A 1194 11.76 -5.40 83.12
CA PRO A 1194 12.68 -6.49 83.43
C PRO A 1194 11.98 -7.79 83.86
N PHE A 1195 10.71 -7.70 84.28
CA PHE A 1195 9.88 -8.81 84.73
C PHE A 1195 8.47 -8.69 84.18
N ASP A 1196 7.72 -9.80 84.15
CA ASP A 1196 6.28 -9.81 83.91
C ASP A 1196 5.60 -8.87 84.92
N SER A 1197 4.89 -7.86 84.40
CA SER A 1197 4.41 -6.72 85.19
C SER A 1197 3.01 -6.30 84.81
N LYS A 1198 2.19 -5.91 85.79
CA LYS A 1198 0.96 -5.14 85.57
C LYS A 1198 1.36 -3.70 85.27
N VAL A 1199 1.10 -3.24 84.04
CA VAL A 1199 1.47 -1.91 83.56
C VAL A 1199 0.22 -1.06 83.38
N GLN A 1200 0.26 0.16 83.92
CA GLN A 1200 -0.73 1.19 83.72
C GLN A 1200 -0.02 2.47 83.24
N ILE A 1201 -0.48 3.05 82.12
CA ILE A 1201 0.00 4.34 81.63
C ILE A 1201 -1.19 5.28 81.52
N LYS A 1202 -1.12 6.42 82.21
CA LYS A 1202 -2.18 7.44 82.28
C LYS A 1202 -1.66 8.81 81.83
N VAL A 1203 -2.56 9.64 81.32
CA VAL A 1203 -2.32 11.02 80.86
C VAL A 1203 -3.12 11.97 81.72
N PHE A 1204 -2.50 13.08 82.12
CA PHE A 1204 -3.05 14.10 82.99
C PHE A 1204 -2.89 15.50 82.36
N ASP A 1205 -3.84 16.39 82.60
CA ASP A 1205 -3.70 17.82 82.28
C ASP A 1205 -2.87 18.56 83.35
N MET A 1206 -2.64 19.86 83.15
CA MET A 1206 -1.84 20.69 84.08
C MET A 1206 -2.44 20.82 85.49
N THR A 1207 -3.72 20.47 85.69
CA THR A 1207 -4.37 20.46 87.01
C THR A 1207 -4.24 19.12 87.73
N GLY A 1208 -3.65 18.11 87.09
CA GLY A 1208 -3.55 16.75 87.62
C GLY A 1208 -4.80 15.90 87.38
N ARG A 1209 -5.78 16.38 86.62
CA ARG A 1209 -6.96 15.59 86.23
C ARG A 1209 -6.58 14.55 85.19
N GLU A 1210 -6.99 13.30 85.39
CA GLU A 1210 -6.81 12.22 84.42
C GLU A 1210 -7.65 12.47 83.16
N MET A 1211 -6.98 12.53 82.02
CA MET A 1211 -7.57 12.80 80.71
C MET A 1211 -7.72 11.53 79.87
N TYR A 1212 -6.77 10.60 79.97
CA TYR A 1212 -6.75 9.34 79.20
C TYR A 1212 -5.99 8.24 79.94
N GLN A 1213 -6.39 6.99 79.72
CA GLN A 1213 -5.61 5.80 80.05
C GLN A 1213 -5.14 5.14 78.75
N ILE A 1214 -3.82 5.03 78.57
CA ILE A 1214 -3.18 4.46 77.36
C ILE A 1214 -2.99 2.94 77.50
N VAL A 1215 -2.62 2.48 78.69
CA VAL A 1215 -2.34 1.06 78.99
C VAL A 1215 -2.92 0.72 80.37
N ASN A 1216 -3.45 -0.49 80.55
CA ASN A 1216 -3.88 -1.03 81.85
C ASN A 1216 -3.96 -2.57 81.84
N GLU A 1217 -2.86 -3.25 81.58
CA GLU A 1217 -2.82 -4.70 81.31
C GLU A 1217 -1.55 -5.34 81.88
N THR A 1218 -1.52 -6.66 81.96
CA THR A 1218 -0.28 -7.39 82.31
C THR A 1218 0.52 -7.63 81.03
N ARG A 1219 1.81 -7.25 81.05
CA ARG A 1219 2.76 -7.44 79.96
C ARG A 1219 3.93 -8.29 80.47
N THR A 1220 4.45 -9.18 79.63
CA THR A 1220 5.62 -10.01 79.97
C THR A 1220 6.90 -9.17 80.02
N ALA A 1221 7.98 -9.70 80.60
CA ALA A 1221 9.29 -9.08 80.54
C ALA A 1221 9.70 -8.78 79.08
N GLY A 1222 10.22 -7.57 78.82
CA GLY A 1222 10.61 -7.15 77.49
C GLY A 1222 10.57 -5.63 77.25
N TYR A 1223 10.89 -5.26 76.02
CA TYR A 1223 10.88 -3.88 75.54
C TYR A 1223 9.58 -3.55 74.81
N TYR A 1224 8.94 -2.44 75.16
CA TYR A 1224 7.63 -2.04 74.62
C TYR A 1224 7.63 -0.63 74.02
N THR A 1225 6.68 -0.42 73.11
CA THR A 1225 6.36 0.87 72.50
C THR A 1225 4.85 0.97 72.37
N VAL A 1226 4.25 2.04 72.86
CA VAL A 1226 2.82 2.33 72.67
C VAL A 1226 2.63 3.66 71.95
N GLN A 1227 1.66 3.70 71.03
CA GLN A 1227 1.29 4.91 70.31
C GLN A 1227 0.12 5.58 71.02
N PHE A 1228 0.26 6.87 71.31
CA PHE A 1228 -0.81 7.70 71.86
C PHE A 1228 -1.32 8.64 70.79
N ASN A 1229 -2.65 8.70 70.61
CA ASN A 1229 -3.32 9.65 69.74
C ASN A 1229 -4.16 10.61 70.60
N ALA A 1230 -3.75 11.87 70.66
CA ALA A 1230 -4.35 12.93 71.44
C ALA A 1230 -5.33 13.80 70.62
N SER A 1231 -5.90 13.27 69.54
CA SER A 1231 -6.82 14.01 68.66
C SER A 1231 -8.05 14.57 69.39
N ALA A 1232 -8.45 13.98 70.52
CA ALA A 1232 -9.53 14.47 71.39
C ALA A 1232 -9.10 15.55 72.40
N LEU A 1233 -7.81 15.83 72.56
CA LEU A 1233 -7.28 16.80 73.53
C LEU A 1233 -6.96 18.16 72.88
N ALA A 1234 -7.03 19.26 73.63
CA ALA A 1234 -6.67 20.59 73.14
C ALA A 1234 -5.13 20.79 73.11
N SER A 1235 -4.62 21.67 72.25
CA SER A 1235 -3.19 22.06 72.27
C SER A 1235 -2.78 22.53 73.67
N GLY A 1236 -1.64 22.06 74.18
CA GLY A 1236 -1.21 22.35 75.54
C GLY A 1236 -0.16 21.40 76.10
N ILE A 1237 0.18 21.60 77.37
CA ILE A 1237 1.11 20.74 78.12
C ILE A 1237 0.32 19.68 78.87
N TYR A 1238 0.74 18.43 78.74
CA TYR A 1238 0.20 17.27 79.44
C TYR A 1238 1.33 16.49 80.11
N PHE A 1239 0.98 15.68 81.10
CA PHE A 1239 1.89 14.75 81.74
C PHE A 1239 1.42 13.33 81.50
N TYR A 1240 2.34 12.39 81.28
CA TYR A 1240 2.02 10.96 81.30
C TYR A 1240 2.82 10.27 82.40
N GLN A 1241 2.18 9.33 83.08
CA GLN A 1241 2.77 8.55 84.16
C GLN A 1241 2.63 7.07 83.84
N ILE A 1242 3.72 6.32 83.98
CA ILE A 1242 3.68 4.86 84.08
C ILE A 1242 3.65 4.46 85.56
N ASN A 1243 2.86 3.42 85.85
CA ASN A 1243 2.92 2.62 87.06
C ASN A 1243 3.04 1.16 86.62
N ALA A 1244 4.16 0.51 86.90
CA ALA A 1244 4.45 -0.88 86.55
C ALA A 1244 4.84 -1.66 87.80
N ALA A 1245 4.19 -2.80 88.06
CA ALA A 1245 4.49 -3.65 89.21
C ALA A 1245 4.66 -5.12 88.80
N GLY A 1246 5.79 -5.71 89.17
CA GLY A 1246 6.19 -7.07 88.78
C GLY A 1246 7.51 -7.49 89.45
N GLY A 1247 7.74 -8.79 89.65
CA GLY A 1247 8.97 -9.30 90.26
C GLY A 1247 9.27 -8.77 91.67
N ASN A 1248 8.24 -8.54 92.49
CA ASN A 1248 8.30 -7.87 93.81
C ASN A 1248 8.85 -6.42 93.78
N GLN A 1249 8.82 -5.76 92.62
CA GLN A 1249 9.23 -4.36 92.45
C GLN A 1249 8.08 -3.53 91.87
N SER A 1250 8.09 -2.23 92.17
CA SER A 1250 7.13 -1.24 91.65
C SER A 1250 7.86 -0.02 91.12
N PHE A 1251 7.50 0.42 89.91
CA PHE A 1251 8.10 1.55 89.22
C PHE A 1251 7.03 2.58 88.85
N VAL A 1252 7.20 3.81 89.33
CA VAL A 1252 6.35 4.95 88.98
C VAL A 1252 7.23 6.09 88.46
N LYS A 1253 6.94 6.60 87.27
CA LYS A 1253 7.68 7.72 86.65
C LYS A 1253 6.75 8.58 85.80
N THR A 1254 6.80 9.90 86.02
CA THR A 1254 6.02 10.90 85.30
C THR A 1254 6.91 11.69 84.34
N MET A 1255 6.40 11.98 83.14
CA MET A 1255 7.11 12.66 82.06
C MET A 1255 6.20 13.73 81.41
N LYS A 1256 6.79 14.79 80.85
CA LYS A 1256 6.07 15.94 80.26
C LYS A 1256 5.99 15.84 78.74
N MET A 1257 4.80 16.01 78.17
CA MET A 1257 4.56 16.08 76.73
C MET A 1257 3.82 17.36 76.31
N VAL A 1258 4.05 17.83 75.08
CA VAL A 1258 3.45 19.04 74.53
C VAL A 1258 2.68 18.69 73.25
N LEU A 1259 1.37 18.89 73.26
CA LEU A 1259 0.51 18.73 72.08
C LEU A 1259 0.36 20.08 71.39
N VAL A 1260 0.64 20.13 70.09
CA VAL A 1260 0.40 21.30 69.23
C VAL A 1260 -0.44 20.83 68.07
N LYS A 1261 -1.75 21.15 68.08
CA LYS A 1261 -2.63 20.98 66.92
C LYS A 1261 -2.46 22.12 65.93
#